data_AF-A0A0S3F5F8-F1
#
_entry.id   AF-A0A0S3F5F8-F1
#
_cell.length_a   1.000
_cell.length_b   1.000
_cell.length_c   1.000
_cell.angle_alpha   90.00
_cell.angle_beta   90.00
_cell.angle_gamma   90.00
#
_symmetry.space_group_name_H-M   'P 1'
#
loop_
_entity.id
_entity.type
_entity.pdbx_description
1 polymer ?
#
loop_
_entity_poly.entity_id
_entity_poly.type
_entity_poly.pdbx_seq_one_letter_code
_entity_poly.pdbx_strand_id
1 'polypeptide(L)'
;MDVEDFIAKWAPAGGNERANTQLFLTDLCQLLGVEAPRPTLSDTAQNDYVFERHVIKTEIDGATSNGWIDCYKRGSFILEAKQGSSADLAAVDAGQGYSLRDFFGQTAEDRFKRGMARRDTAAWTGAMQRAASQAEGYAKNLPRSHGWPPFLLVSDVGYCIDVYADFQRNGKGYAPFPDRRRYRITLDELRDKTVRERLAAIWTMPMSLDPSAEAARVTRKIADHLAVLAQGIEAREQDPDRVAAFLMRLLFTMFAEDTGLIPKASFSALLKKVRDRPELLAPQLSQLWEAMDTGGLAFGLGEAGEVVRQFNGYLFKDASALALDQREINVLIDAAASDWRQVEPAIFGTLLERALNAKERAKLGAHFTPRAYVERLVGPTVMEPLRADWEGARTAATLAAEAGDKETARLEVERFHTKLANIVILDPACGTGNFLYVALARLKELEGEVLELLEALGDERYLLELGSHTITPANFHGLEINPRAAQIAQLVLWIGYLQWHFRVNGEDRMPEPPVLRDVRTIIPADALLDWDEKLPEMENGEPKTIWDGTSMKPHPVTGRPVPDHSGRLTVYRYVNPRRQVWPEADFIIGNPPFIGCRRMRKRLGSPYVDTLRSVYGDLSGEIDFVTYWWARSAEQVANGSVRGFGLITTKTIAQSSNRSVLSRYLDPERGGKLYLTFAIPNHPWHDQETTAAVRIAMTAAAAGQGAGRLSSVSLEKRKKGETLLEFEEQVAPINIDLTTGANVAGATSLRANGNICRMGVKMSGDGFKINTEQRARFIADGVPPERMPLVVAGTDVTESQSNTYALDFFDIETEDELHDRFPGVHRYLFDHVKPERDENDREQYRLNWWRFAEPRPRLRAAISGLRRYIVTSETATERFFKFIPSAGRLVDGSVIAIASDDPYVLGVVSSTAHTVWALRAGGRMGSGDDPRYQNETCFDPFPFPPSVPELEQRIRIAARKLDRLRRKVLARHSDLTLTALYTTLARMRDAKGGVLDPKYRSVAERGEVSLIRHYHQQIDEAVAEAYGWPRDLEHEEMLVRLVALNDERAEEERAGQIRWVRPSFQAKSLRKKPAQVVLQLRRGTKAKKVERDWPSALPEQVVAVASVVARSAKPLAPKDVARAFKGKRASTVAPVLDALAGMGMVRKLEDGRYAA
;
A
#
# COMPACT_ATOMS: atom_id res chain seq x y z
N MET A 1 -21.31 -41.88 -12.35
CA MET A 1 -21.87 -42.51 -11.13
C MET A 1 -23.07 -41.68 -10.72
N ASP A 2 -24.21 -42.30 -10.39
CA ASP A 2 -25.37 -41.56 -9.86
C ASP A 2 -25.18 -41.23 -8.37
N VAL A 3 -25.88 -40.21 -7.86
CA VAL A 3 -25.75 -39.75 -6.46
C VAL A 3 -26.26 -40.79 -5.46
N GLU A 4 -27.37 -41.47 -5.79
CA GLU A 4 -27.91 -42.51 -4.89
C GLU A 4 -26.96 -43.71 -4.81
N ASP A 5 -26.33 -44.09 -5.93
CA ASP A 5 -25.30 -45.14 -5.94
C ASP A 5 -24.08 -44.74 -5.10
N PHE A 6 -23.68 -43.46 -5.14
CA PHE A 6 -22.56 -42.95 -4.34
C PHE A 6 -22.86 -42.98 -2.84
N ILE A 7 -24.04 -42.48 -2.44
CA ILE A 7 -24.46 -42.47 -1.02
C ILE A 7 -24.64 -43.90 -0.52
N ALA A 8 -25.32 -44.77 -1.28
CA ALA A 8 -25.53 -46.17 -0.91
C ALA A 8 -24.21 -46.94 -0.74
N LYS A 9 -23.18 -46.62 -1.55
CA LYS A 9 -21.85 -47.22 -1.44
C LYS A 9 -21.07 -46.74 -0.22
N TRP A 10 -21.12 -45.44 0.08
CA TRP A 10 -20.19 -44.83 1.04
C TRP A 10 -20.78 -44.54 2.42
N ALA A 11 -22.09 -44.33 2.56
CA ALA A 11 -22.75 -44.16 3.85
C ALA A 11 -22.54 -45.34 4.84
N PRO A 12 -22.52 -46.62 4.40
CA PRO A 12 -22.25 -47.76 5.29
C PRO A 12 -20.76 -48.08 5.46
N ALA A 13 -19.84 -47.39 4.78
CA ALA A 13 -18.42 -47.72 4.79
C ALA A 13 -17.77 -47.39 6.15
N GLY A 14 -17.36 -48.43 6.89
CA GLY A 14 -16.61 -48.35 8.16
C GLY A 14 -15.39 -49.29 8.17
N GLY A 15 -14.26 -48.86 8.74
CA GLY A 15 -13.23 -49.79 9.26
C GLY A 15 -11.82 -49.84 8.64
N ASN A 16 -11.38 -48.91 7.76
CA ASN A 16 -9.94 -48.75 7.45
C ASN A 16 -9.61 -47.44 6.68
N GLU A 17 -9.08 -46.43 7.38
CA GLU A 17 -8.82 -45.05 6.91
C GLU A 17 -7.95 -44.99 5.64
N ARG A 18 -6.87 -45.79 5.57
CA ARG A 18 -5.92 -45.75 4.44
C ARG A 18 -6.40 -46.47 3.18
N ALA A 19 -7.29 -47.46 3.31
CA ALA A 19 -7.74 -48.25 2.16
C ALA A 19 -8.89 -47.57 1.39
N ASN A 20 -9.70 -46.77 2.08
CA ASN A 20 -10.97 -46.27 1.55
C ASN A 20 -10.90 -44.83 1.02
N THR A 21 -9.97 -44.01 1.50
CA THR A 21 -9.88 -42.58 1.13
C THR A 21 -9.67 -42.35 -0.36
N GLN A 22 -8.73 -43.07 -0.98
CA GLN A 22 -8.44 -42.90 -2.42
C GLN A 22 -9.60 -43.37 -3.31
N LEU A 23 -10.28 -44.45 -2.92
CA LEU A 23 -11.47 -44.96 -3.59
C LEU A 23 -12.65 -43.98 -3.45
N PHE A 24 -12.89 -43.45 -2.24
CA PHE A 24 -13.94 -42.47 -1.96
C PHE A 24 -13.76 -41.22 -2.82
N LEU A 25 -12.54 -40.67 -2.85
CA LEU A 25 -12.25 -39.46 -3.62
C LEU A 25 -12.31 -39.70 -5.13
N THR A 26 -11.95 -40.90 -5.60
CA THR A 26 -12.08 -41.26 -7.02
C THR A 26 -13.55 -41.34 -7.43
N ASP A 27 -14.39 -41.98 -6.63
CA ASP A 27 -15.83 -42.05 -6.87
C ASP A 27 -16.48 -40.65 -6.74
N LEU A 28 -16.02 -39.83 -5.80
CA LEU A 28 -16.49 -38.45 -5.66
C LEU A 28 -16.14 -37.64 -6.90
N CYS A 29 -14.93 -37.80 -7.46
CA CYS A 29 -14.56 -37.15 -8.72
C CYS A 29 -15.48 -37.59 -9.87
N GLN A 30 -15.86 -38.87 -9.94
CA GLN A 30 -16.81 -39.37 -10.93
C GLN A 30 -18.22 -38.81 -10.74
N LEU A 31 -18.68 -38.67 -9.49
CA LEU A 31 -19.97 -38.05 -9.16
C LEU A 31 -19.99 -36.57 -9.57
N LEU A 32 -18.90 -35.84 -9.30
CA LEU A 32 -18.75 -34.42 -9.61
C LEU A 32 -18.43 -34.15 -11.08
N GLY A 33 -18.05 -35.17 -11.87
CA GLY A 33 -17.66 -35.02 -13.27
C GLY A 33 -16.31 -34.30 -13.45
N VAL A 34 -15.39 -34.44 -12.50
CA VAL A 34 -14.06 -33.78 -12.50
C VAL A 34 -12.93 -34.80 -12.69
N GLU A 35 -11.74 -34.33 -13.13
CA GLU A 35 -10.56 -35.19 -13.30
C GLU A 35 -10.15 -35.85 -11.96
N ALA A 36 -9.85 -37.15 -11.98
CA ALA A 36 -9.33 -37.88 -10.82
C ALA A 36 -7.82 -37.62 -10.61
N PRO A 37 -7.28 -37.77 -9.39
CA PRO A 37 -5.85 -37.58 -9.12
C PRO A 37 -4.96 -38.54 -9.93
N ARG A 38 -3.75 -38.07 -10.29
CA ARG A 38 -2.78 -38.85 -11.07
C ARG A 38 -1.90 -39.72 -10.16
N PRO A 39 -1.29 -40.80 -10.68
CA PRO A 39 -0.30 -41.58 -9.93
C PRO A 39 0.88 -40.70 -9.48
N THR A 40 1.33 -40.91 -8.24
CA THR A 40 2.46 -40.17 -7.66
C THR A 40 3.77 -40.54 -8.36
N LEU A 41 4.51 -39.53 -8.82
CA LEU A 41 5.83 -39.68 -9.44
C LEU A 41 6.95 -39.49 -8.41
N SER A 42 8.14 -40.01 -8.73
CA SER A 42 9.34 -39.87 -7.89
C SER A 42 9.85 -38.43 -7.78
N ASP A 43 9.68 -37.64 -8.86
CA ASP A 43 9.94 -36.19 -8.83
C ASP A 43 8.74 -35.45 -8.25
N THR A 44 8.89 -35.01 -7.00
CA THR A 44 7.85 -34.27 -6.30
C THR A 44 7.47 -32.95 -6.97
N ALA A 45 8.35 -32.33 -7.78
CA ALA A 45 8.04 -31.11 -8.50
C ALA A 45 6.96 -31.29 -9.59
N GLN A 46 6.72 -32.52 -10.03
CA GLN A 46 5.72 -32.85 -11.05
C GLN A 46 4.39 -33.34 -10.46
N ASN A 47 4.31 -33.49 -9.14
CA ASN A 47 3.14 -33.97 -8.41
C ASN A 47 2.15 -32.84 -8.12
N ASP A 48 1.58 -32.25 -9.18
CA ASP A 48 0.65 -31.13 -9.13
C ASP A 48 -0.81 -31.54 -8.85
N TYR A 49 -1.18 -32.81 -9.07
CA TYR A 49 -2.48 -33.36 -8.68
C TYR A 49 -2.39 -34.86 -8.38
N VAL A 50 -2.16 -35.23 -7.12
CA VAL A 50 -1.85 -36.63 -6.72
C VAL A 50 -2.42 -36.96 -5.33
N PHE A 51 -2.48 -38.26 -5.02
CA PHE A 51 -2.62 -38.75 -3.64
C PHE A 51 -1.27 -38.78 -2.92
N GLU A 52 -1.30 -38.75 -1.58
CA GLU A 52 -0.11 -38.94 -0.73
C GLU A 52 1.04 -37.99 -1.11
N ARG A 53 0.73 -36.70 -1.34
CA ARG A 53 1.73 -35.70 -1.75
C ARG A 53 2.72 -35.48 -0.62
N HIS A 54 3.96 -35.92 -0.85
CA HIS A 54 5.06 -35.68 0.09
C HIS A 54 5.35 -34.19 0.22
N VAL A 55 5.53 -33.69 1.44
CA VAL A 55 5.96 -32.32 1.73
C VAL A 55 7.12 -32.35 2.72
N ILE A 56 8.14 -31.53 2.46
CA ILE A 56 9.30 -31.39 3.34
C ILE A 56 9.07 -30.17 4.20
N LYS A 57 8.84 -30.40 5.48
CA LYS A 57 8.78 -29.32 6.46
C LYS A 57 10.22 -28.90 6.77
N THR A 58 10.59 -27.70 6.36
CA THR A 58 11.92 -27.11 6.62
C THR A 58 11.81 -26.21 7.84
N GLU A 59 12.48 -26.59 8.91
CA GLU A 59 12.42 -25.91 10.21
C GLU A 59 13.40 -24.72 10.25
N ILE A 60 13.18 -23.78 11.17
CA ILE A 60 13.99 -22.55 11.32
C ILE A 60 15.46 -22.85 11.69
N ASP A 61 15.72 -24.02 12.26
CA ASP A 61 17.05 -24.54 12.59
C ASP A 61 17.72 -25.32 11.44
N GLY A 62 17.03 -25.46 10.30
CA GLY A 62 17.48 -26.23 9.13
C GLY A 62 17.17 -27.72 9.19
N ALA A 63 16.51 -28.24 10.24
CA ALA A 63 16.04 -29.62 10.29
C ALA A 63 14.87 -29.84 9.34
N THR A 64 14.75 -31.06 8.78
CA THR A 64 13.66 -31.41 7.86
C THR A 64 12.87 -32.60 8.37
N SER A 65 11.54 -32.48 8.46
CA SER A 65 10.64 -33.61 8.72
C SER A 65 9.73 -33.87 7.51
N ASN A 66 9.40 -35.14 7.28
CA ASN A 66 8.52 -35.54 6.18
C ASN A 66 7.05 -35.47 6.61
N GLY A 67 6.19 -34.91 5.76
CA GLY A 67 4.74 -34.98 5.86
C GLY A 67 4.13 -35.50 4.55
N TRP A 68 2.88 -35.96 4.62
CA TRP A 68 2.12 -36.43 3.46
C TRP A 68 0.72 -35.85 3.50
N ILE A 69 0.28 -35.31 2.37
CA ILE A 69 -1.08 -34.78 2.18
C ILE A 69 -1.90 -35.87 1.49
N ASP A 70 -3.08 -36.21 2.02
CA ASP A 70 -3.91 -37.29 1.48
C ASP A 70 -4.29 -37.05 0.02
N CYS A 71 -4.76 -35.84 -0.33
CA CYS A 71 -4.94 -35.43 -1.72
C CYS A 71 -4.60 -33.95 -1.91
N TYR A 72 -3.82 -33.65 -2.94
CA TYR A 72 -3.38 -32.30 -3.24
C TYR A 72 -3.62 -31.98 -4.71
N LYS A 73 -4.21 -30.81 -4.99
CA LYS A 73 -4.32 -30.23 -6.33
C LYS A 73 -3.79 -28.80 -6.33
N ARG A 74 -2.71 -28.55 -7.07
CA ARG A 74 -2.05 -27.25 -7.15
C ARG A 74 -3.02 -26.17 -7.64
N GLY A 75 -3.04 -25.07 -6.89
CA GLY A 75 -3.90 -23.91 -7.18
C GLY A 75 -5.38 -24.10 -6.85
N SER A 76 -5.77 -25.26 -6.32
CA SER A 76 -7.14 -25.61 -5.95
C SER A 76 -7.30 -25.92 -4.46
N PHE A 77 -6.78 -27.06 -3.97
CA PHE A 77 -7.03 -27.46 -2.58
C PHE A 77 -5.95 -28.38 -2.01
N ILE A 78 -5.93 -28.42 -0.67
CA ILE A 78 -5.40 -29.52 0.14
C ILE A 78 -6.59 -30.24 0.75
N LEU A 79 -6.59 -31.57 0.71
CA LEU A 79 -7.61 -32.40 1.36
C LEU A 79 -6.95 -33.33 2.37
N GLU A 80 -7.47 -33.32 3.59
CA GLU A 80 -7.13 -34.26 4.67
C GLU A 80 -8.37 -35.11 4.98
N ALA A 81 -8.19 -36.43 5.09
CA ALA A 81 -9.25 -37.36 5.42
C ALA A 81 -9.13 -37.83 6.88
N LYS A 82 -10.28 -38.16 7.46
CA LYS A 82 -10.47 -38.85 8.74
C LYS A 82 -11.62 -39.85 8.58
N GLN A 83 -11.75 -40.82 9.48
CA GLN A 83 -12.93 -41.69 9.51
C GLN A 83 -13.40 -41.92 10.95
N GLY A 84 -14.65 -41.54 11.25
CA GLY A 84 -15.34 -41.92 12.49
C GLY A 84 -16.01 -43.30 12.37
N SER A 85 -15.97 -44.13 13.42
CA SER A 85 -16.56 -45.49 13.41
C SER A 85 -17.82 -45.58 14.29
N SER A 86 -18.97 -45.84 13.67
CA SER A 86 -20.22 -46.29 14.34
C SER A 86 -20.33 -47.82 14.42
N ALA A 87 -19.49 -48.57 13.69
CA ALA A 87 -19.53 -50.03 13.60
C ALA A 87 -18.87 -50.73 14.80
N ASP A 88 -17.78 -50.18 15.35
CA ASP A 88 -17.15 -50.72 16.56
C ASP A 88 -18.06 -50.55 17.80
N LEU A 89 -18.92 -49.51 17.81
CA LEU A 89 -19.92 -49.29 18.86
C LEU A 89 -21.04 -50.33 18.81
N ALA A 90 -21.59 -50.65 17.63
CA ALA A 90 -22.63 -51.68 17.51
C ALA A 90 -22.13 -53.05 17.98
N ALA A 91 -20.85 -53.35 17.78
CA ALA A 91 -20.20 -54.56 18.27
C ALA A 91 -19.98 -54.52 19.80
N VAL A 92 -19.56 -53.39 20.36
CA VAL A 92 -19.34 -53.23 21.81
C VAL A 92 -20.67 -53.21 22.58
N ASP A 93 -21.68 -52.48 22.10
CA ASP A 93 -23.03 -52.40 22.70
C ASP A 93 -23.79 -53.73 22.60
N ALA A 94 -23.52 -54.54 21.57
CA ALA A 94 -24.06 -55.91 21.43
C ALA A 94 -23.28 -56.97 22.25
N GLY A 95 -22.28 -56.58 23.04
CA GLY A 95 -21.46 -57.51 23.84
C GLY A 95 -20.47 -58.34 23.02
N GLN A 96 -20.19 -57.95 21.79
CA GLN A 96 -19.31 -58.61 20.82
C GLN A 96 -17.96 -57.89 20.63
N GLY A 97 -17.60 -56.97 21.53
CA GLY A 97 -16.37 -56.16 21.46
C GLY A 97 -15.07 -56.98 21.37
N TYR A 98 -15.06 -58.18 21.96
CA TYR A 98 -13.93 -59.11 21.95
C TYR A 98 -13.89 -60.07 20.74
N SER A 99 -14.99 -60.24 20.00
CA SER A 99 -15.09 -61.22 18.90
C SER A 99 -14.73 -60.63 17.53
N LEU A 100 -14.83 -59.31 17.36
CA LEU A 100 -14.44 -58.63 16.13
C LEU A 100 -12.97 -58.23 16.17
N ARG A 101 -12.14 -59.10 15.57
CA ARG A 101 -10.70 -58.89 15.44
C ARG A 101 -10.35 -58.38 14.05
N ASP A 102 -9.49 -57.36 14.00
CA ASP A 102 -8.89 -56.98 12.73
C ASP A 102 -7.80 -57.97 12.30
N PHE A 103 -7.21 -57.74 11.13
CA PHE A 103 -6.14 -58.56 10.56
C PHE A 103 -4.89 -58.66 11.47
N PHE A 104 -4.72 -57.72 12.40
CA PHE A 104 -3.63 -57.71 13.38
C PHE A 104 -4.04 -58.26 14.75
N GLY A 105 -5.25 -58.82 14.85
CA GLY A 105 -5.76 -59.47 16.05
C GLY A 105 -6.30 -58.52 17.13
N GLN A 106 -6.44 -57.21 16.85
CA GLN A 106 -6.95 -56.25 17.83
C GLN A 106 -8.47 -56.31 17.92
N THR A 107 -9.00 -56.27 19.14
CA THR A 107 -10.45 -56.32 19.39
C THR A 107 -11.10 -54.96 19.14
N ALA A 108 -12.40 -54.94 18.83
CA ALA A 108 -13.17 -53.69 18.70
C ALA A 108 -13.10 -52.84 19.99
N GLU A 109 -12.95 -53.50 21.14
CA GLU A 109 -12.80 -52.88 22.46
C GLU A 109 -11.44 -52.19 22.67
N ASP A 110 -10.36 -52.78 22.13
CA ASP A 110 -9.01 -52.17 22.17
C ASP A 110 -8.90 -50.94 21.26
N ARG A 111 -9.61 -50.96 20.12
CA ARG A 111 -9.71 -49.82 19.21
C ARG A 111 -10.54 -48.69 19.82
N PHE A 112 -11.62 -49.01 20.53
CA PHE A 112 -12.46 -48.04 21.24
C PHE A 112 -11.69 -47.25 22.31
N LYS A 113 -10.78 -47.91 23.06
CA LYS A 113 -9.96 -47.27 24.11
C LYS A 113 -8.87 -46.32 23.59
N ARG A 114 -8.52 -46.33 22.29
CA ARG A 114 -7.44 -45.50 21.71
C ARG A 114 -7.89 -44.16 21.10
N GLY A 115 -9.17 -43.79 21.24
CA GLY A 115 -9.62 -42.42 20.95
C GLY A 115 -10.26 -42.21 19.57
N MET A 116 -11.29 -42.98 19.26
CA MET A 116 -12.24 -42.65 18.18
C MET A 116 -13.43 -41.92 18.78
N ALA A 117 -13.54 -40.62 18.51
CA ALA A 117 -14.63 -39.80 19.00
C ALA A 117 -15.92 -40.07 18.22
N ARG A 118 -17.04 -40.17 18.95
CA ARG A 118 -18.39 -40.38 18.40
C ARG A 118 -18.78 -39.21 17.49
N ARG A 119 -19.29 -39.46 16.28
CA ARG A 119 -19.83 -38.43 15.38
C ARG A 119 -20.85 -37.56 16.13
N ASP A 120 -20.87 -36.27 15.81
CA ASP A 120 -21.74 -35.28 16.47
C ASP A 120 -21.48 -35.08 17.98
N THR A 121 -20.30 -35.47 18.47
CA THR A 121 -19.83 -35.10 19.83
C THR A 121 -18.72 -34.05 19.78
N ALA A 122 -18.55 -33.31 20.88
CA ALA A 122 -17.48 -32.31 21.02
C ALA A 122 -16.07 -32.88 20.72
N ALA A 123 -15.83 -34.15 21.07
CA ALA A 123 -14.57 -34.81 20.79
C ALA A 123 -14.33 -35.07 19.28
N TRP A 124 -15.39 -35.34 18.51
CA TRP A 124 -15.32 -35.53 17.05
C TRP A 124 -15.20 -34.19 16.33
N THR A 125 -15.94 -33.18 16.76
CA THR A 125 -15.78 -31.79 16.28
C THR A 125 -14.33 -31.32 16.49
N GLY A 126 -13.75 -31.58 17.66
CA GLY A 126 -12.34 -31.29 17.93
C GLY A 126 -11.36 -32.09 17.05
N ALA A 127 -11.71 -33.32 16.64
CA ALA A 127 -10.89 -34.11 15.73
C ALA A 127 -10.90 -33.54 14.30
N MET A 128 -12.07 -33.14 13.80
CA MET A 128 -12.21 -32.47 12.49
C MET A 128 -11.45 -31.13 12.46
N GLN A 129 -11.50 -30.35 13.54
CA GLN A 129 -10.75 -29.09 13.67
C GLN A 129 -9.22 -29.31 13.70
N ARG A 130 -8.74 -30.36 14.36
CA ARG A 130 -7.31 -30.73 14.32
C ARG A 130 -6.88 -31.12 12.92
N ALA A 131 -7.70 -31.84 12.16
CA ALA A 131 -7.43 -32.17 10.77
C ALA A 131 -7.39 -30.93 9.87
N ALA A 132 -8.29 -29.95 10.09
CA ALA A 132 -8.22 -28.66 9.40
C ALA A 132 -6.91 -27.91 9.71
N SER A 133 -6.50 -27.90 10.98
CA SER A 133 -5.23 -27.29 11.42
C SER A 133 -4.01 -27.99 10.79
N GLN A 134 -4.09 -29.31 10.62
CA GLN A 134 -3.06 -30.10 9.94
C GLN A 134 -2.98 -29.76 8.45
N ALA A 135 -4.11 -29.67 7.76
CA ALA A 135 -4.19 -29.24 6.36
C ALA A 135 -3.62 -27.83 6.15
N GLU A 136 -3.92 -26.90 7.07
CA GLU A 136 -3.33 -25.57 7.09
C GLU A 136 -1.81 -25.63 7.28
N GLY A 137 -1.32 -26.47 8.20
CA GLY A 137 0.10 -26.72 8.43
C GLY A 137 0.81 -27.22 7.17
N TYR A 138 0.18 -28.09 6.37
CA TYR A 138 0.72 -28.53 5.10
C TYR A 138 0.77 -27.43 4.05
N ALA A 139 -0.22 -26.53 4.01
CA ALA A 139 -0.20 -25.38 3.12
C ALA A 139 1.06 -24.52 3.30
N LYS A 140 1.56 -24.39 4.54
CA LYS A 140 2.79 -23.63 4.87
C LYS A 140 4.07 -24.26 4.30
N ASN A 141 4.04 -25.57 4.04
CA ASN A 141 5.19 -26.35 3.61
C ASN A 141 5.22 -26.61 2.09
N LEU A 142 4.25 -26.08 1.35
CA LEU A 142 4.26 -26.16 -0.11
C LEU A 142 5.38 -25.26 -0.69
N PRO A 143 5.93 -25.60 -1.87
CA PRO A 143 6.88 -24.74 -2.56
C PRO A 143 6.31 -23.33 -2.77
N ARG A 144 7.12 -22.29 -2.52
CA ARG A 144 6.68 -20.89 -2.68
C ARG A 144 6.13 -20.59 -4.09
N SER A 145 6.65 -21.26 -5.12
CA SER A 145 6.19 -21.15 -6.52
C SER A 145 4.77 -21.71 -6.77
N HIS A 146 4.20 -22.45 -5.82
CA HIS A 146 2.84 -22.96 -5.91
C HIS A 146 1.81 -21.95 -5.40
N GLY A 147 2.23 -21.01 -4.55
CA GLY A 147 1.35 -20.14 -3.79
C GLY A 147 0.51 -20.92 -2.76
N TRP A 148 -0.33 -20.21 -2.03
CA TRP A 148 -1.25 -20.83 -1.08
C TRP A 148 -2.49 -21.39 -1.82
N PRO A 149 -2.95 -22.61 -1.47
CA PRO A 149 -4.15 -23.18 -2.06
C PRO A 149 -5.39 -22.40 -1.61
N PRO A 150 -6.35 -22.10 -2.49
CA PRO A 150 -7.53 -21.32 -2.11
C PRO A 150 -8.51 -22.09 -1.21
N PHE A 151 -8.45 -23.42 -1.15
CA PHE A 151 -9.33 -24.23 -0.29
C PHE A 151 -8.56 -25.25 0.56
N LEU A 152 -9.08 -25.51 1.76
CA LEU A 152 -8.80 -26.72 2.54
C LEU A 152 -10.08 -27.54 2.64
N LEU A 153 -9.96 -28.84 2.40
CA LEU A 153 -11.05 -29.80 2.52
C LEU A 153 -10.72 -30.79 3.64
N VAL A 154 -11.66 -31.03 4.54
CA VAL A 154 -11.53 -32.07 5.56
C VAL A 154 -12.69 -33.05 5.42
N SER A 155 -12.38 -34.30 5.10
CA SER A 155 -13.42 -35.31 4.84
C SER A 155 -13.49 -36.33 5.98
N ASP A 156 -14.66 -36.54 6.57
CA ASP A 156 -14.98 -37.78 7.28
C ASP A 156 -15.52 -38.77 6.24
N VAL A 157 -14.71 -39.75 5.85
CA VAL A 157 -15.03 -40.69 4.76
C VAL A 157 -16.35 -41.40 5.08
N GLY A 158 -17.31 -41.26 4.16
CA GLY A 158 -18.64 -41.84 4.33
C GLY A 158 -19.63 -41.00 5.15
N TYR A 159 -19.30 -39.74 5.50
CA TYR A 159 -20.18 -38.89 6.31
C TYR A 159 -20.27 -37.44 5.84
N CYS A 160 -19.16 -36.69 5.84
CA CYS A 160 -19.19 -35.27 5.47
C CYS A 160 -17.87 -34.75 4.90
N ILE A 161 -17.94 -33.59 4.26
CA ILE A 161 -16.80 -32.82 3.74
C ILE A 161 -16.93 -31.39 4.28
N ASP A 162 -15.99 -30.98 5.14
CA ASP A 162 -15.87 -29.61 5.61
C ASP A 162 -15.04 -28.80 4.61
N VAL A 163 -15.54 -27.63 4.21
CA VAL A 163 -14.91 -26.76 3.22
C VAL A 163 -14.46 -25.46 3.90
N TYR A 164 -13.17 -25.14 3.77
CA TYR A 164 -12.59 -23.88 4.23
C TYR A 164 -11.93 -23.16 3.05
N ALA A 165 -11.99 -21.83 3.01
CA ALA A 165 -11.46 -21.02 1.90
C ALA A 165 -10.56 -19.87 2.37
N ASP A 166 -9.48 -19.63 1.64
CA ASP A 166 -8.64 -18.42 1.69
C ASP A 166 -8.47 -17.88 0.26
N PHE A 167 -9.38 -17.00 -0.16
CA PHE A 167 -9.31 -16.38 -1.49
C PHE A 167 -8.17 -15.36 -1.62
N GLN A 168 -7.61 -14.86 -0.50
CA GLN A 168 -6.46 -13.95 -0.52
C GLN A 168 -5.14 -14.67 -0.78
N ARG A 169 -5.12 -16.00 -0.62
CA ARG A 169 -3.94 -16.86 -0.83
C ARG A 169 -2.72 -16.36 -0.06
N ASN A 170 -2.92 -16.02 1.20
CA ASN A 170 -1.86 -15.55 2.08
C ASN A 170 -1.58 -16.49 3.26
N GLY A 171 -2.37 -17.57 3.39
CA GLY A 171 -2.15 -18.63 4.37
C GLY A 171 -2.50 -18.24 5.80
N LYS A 172 -3.25 -17.14 6.00
CA LYS A 172 -3.55 -16.56 7.31
C LYS A 172 -5.04 -16.48 7.64
N GLY A 173 -5.92 -17.18 6.91
CA GLY A 173 -7.36 -17.02 7.11
C GLY A 173 -8.26 -18.00 6.36
N TYR A 174 -8.01 -19.32 6.47
CA TYR A 174 -8.97 -20.30 5.98
C TYR A 174 -10.24 -20.27 6.83
N ALA A 175 -11.31 -19.72 6.26
CA ALA A 175 -12.61 -19.58 6.93
C ALA A 175 -13.62 -20.62 6.40
N PRO A 176 -14.56 -21.11 7.23
CA PRO A 176 -15.66 -21.97 6.79
C PRO A 176 -16.40 -21.38 5.57
N PHE A 177 -16.58 -22.17 4.50
CA PHE A 177 -17.15 -21.71 3.22
C PHE A 177 -18.30 -22.60 2.74
N PRO A 178 -19.43 -22.06 2.24
CA PRO A 178 -19.70 -20.64 1.94
C PRO A 178 -19.99 -19.79 3.18
N ASP A 179 -20.37 -20.43 4.27
CA ASP A 179 -20.60 -19.82 5.58
C ASP A 179 -20.56 -20.92 6.65
N ARG A 180 -20.59 -20.52 7.92
CA ARG A 180 -20.49 -21.42 9.06
C ARG A 180 -21.65 -22.41 9.23
N ARG A 181 -22.82 -22.16 8.63
CA ARG A 181 -23.94 -23.11 8.70
C ARG A 181 -23.85 -24.18 7.62
N ARG A 182 -23.21 -23.86 6.49
CA ARG A 182 -23.23 -24.69 5.27
C ARG A 182 -21.84 -25.17 4.82
N TYR A 183 -20.81 -24.96 5.64
CA TYR A 183 -19.44 -25.36 5.32
C TYR A 183 -19.22 -26.88 5.40
N ARG A 184 -19.97 -27.54 6.28
CA ARG A 184 -20.01 -29.00 6.38
C ARG A 184 -21.06 -29.51 5.40
N ILE A 185 -20.60 -30.25 4.40
CA ILE A 185 -21.44 -30.88 3.40
C ILE A 185 -21.59 -32.35 3.77
N THR A 186 -22.77 -32.76 4.21
CA THR A 186 -23.09 -34.16 4.47
C THR A 186 -23.30 -34.92 3.16
N LEU A 187 -23.19 -36.26 3.19
CA LEU A 187 -23.47 -37.07 2.00
C LEU A 187 -24.89 -36.86 1.45
N ASP A 188 -25.88 -36.65 2.32
CA ASP A 188 -27.26 -36.42 1.90
C ASP A 188 -27.43 -35.10 1.14
N GLU A 189 -26.68 -34.06 1.52
CA GLU A 189 -26.67 -32.76 0.83
C GLU A 189 -26.06 -32.84 -0.58
N LEU A 190 -25.32 -33.91 -0.91
CA LEU A 190 -24.86 -34.13 -2.28
C LEU A 190 -26.01 -34.42 -3.25
N ARG A 191 -27.25 -34.67 -2.78
CA ARG A 191 -28.44 -34.73 -3.63
C ARG A 191 -28.74 -33.38 -4.29
N ASP A 192 -28.41 -32.27 -3.62
CA ASP A 192 -28.56 -30.94 -4.17
C ASP A 192 -27.53 -30.69 -5.29
N LYS A 193 -28.04 -30.38 -6.48
CA LYS A 193 -27.21 -30.08 -7.65
C LYS A 193 -26.28 -28.88 -7.41
N THR A 194 -26.74 -27.86 -6.68
CA THR A 194 -25.96 -26.64 -6.40
C THR A 194 -24.74 -26.93 -5.51
N VAL A 195 -24.89 -27.85 -4.55
CA VAL A 195 -23.79 -28.31 -3.69
C VAL A 195 -22.74 -29.06 -4.52
N ARG A 196 -23.19 -29.94 -5.42
CA ARG A 196 -22.28 -30.64 -6.35
C ARG A 196 -21.57 -29.69 -7.31
N GLU A 197 -22.27 -28.72 -7.88
CA GLU A 197 -21.67 -27.70 -8.76
C GLU A 197 -20.62 -26.87 -8.01
N ARG A 198 -20.88 -26.49 -6.75
CA ARG A 198 -19.92 -25.79 -5.89
C ARG A 198 -18.68 -26.64 -5.61
N LEU A 199 -18.85 -27.90 -5.23
CA LEU A 199 -17.72 -28.82 -5.03
C LEU A 199 -16.92 -29.02 -6.33
N ALA A 200 -17.58 -29.20 -7.48
CA ALA A 200 -16.90 -29.33 -8.77
C ALA A 200 -16.12 -28.06 -9.15
N ALA A 201 -16.62 -26.87 -8.80
CA ALA A 201 -15.93 -25.60 -9.04
C ALA A 201 -14.62 -25.49 -8.23
N ILE A 202 -14.54 -26.04 -7.02
CA ILE A 202 -13.28 -26.12 -6.24
C ILE A 202 -12.19 -26.87 -7.04
N TRP A 203 -12.57 -27.93 -7.75
CA TRP A 203 -11.64 -28.70 -8.58
C TRP A 203 -11.24 -28.01 -9.89
N THR A 204 -12.15 -27.25 -10.51
CA THR A 204 -11.99 -26.79 -11.90
C THR A 204 -11.63 -25.31 -12.00
N MET A 205 -12.34 -24.46 -11.25
CA MET A 205 -12.21 -23.00 -11.28
C MET A 205 -12.37 -22.43 -9.86
N PRO A 206 -11.48 -22.77 -8.91
CA PRO A 206 -11.66 -22.46 -7.48
C PRO A 206 -11.90 -20.96 -7.21
N MET A 207 -11.23 -20.08 -7.96
CA MET A 207 -11.38 -18.63 -7.79
C MET A 207 -12.72 -18.08 -8.31
N SER A 208 -13.51 -18.84 -9.08
CA SER A 208 -14.86 -18.40 -9.47
C SER A 208 -15.84 -18.42 -8.30
N LEU A 209 -15.47 -19.06 -7.18
CA LEU A 209 -16.24 -19.10 -5.95
C LEU A 209 -15.91 -17.94 -5.01
N ASP A 210 -15.00 -17.04 -5.37
CA ASP A 210 -14.68 -15.85 -4.57
C ASP A 210 -15.90 -14.93 -4.53
N PRO A 211 -16.56 -14.77 -3.37
CA PRO A 211 -17.72 -13.89 -3.24
C PRO A 211 -17.41 -12.44 -3.63
N SER A 212 -16.17 -12.01 -3.43
CA SER A 212 -15.71 -10.65 -3.75
C SER A 212 -15.69 -10.41 -5.26
N ALA A 213 -15.33 -11.42 -6.06
CA ALA A 213 -15.30 -11.32 -7.51
C ALA A 213 -16.71 -11.20 -8.09
N GLU A 214 -17.65 -12.00 -7.57
CA GLU A 214 -19.06 -11.92 -7.98
C GLU A 214 -19.70 -10.61 -7.53
N ALA A 215 -19.48 -10.19 -6.28
CA ALA A 215 -19.94 -8.90 -5.78
C ALA A 215 -19.41 -7.73 -6.62
N ALA A 216 -18.12 -7.75 -6.99
CA ALA A 216 -17.53 -6.75 -7.87
C ALA A 216 -18.15 -6.75 -9.29
N ARG A 217 -18.48 -7.93 -9.84
CA ARG A 217 -19.13 -8.08 -11.14
C ARG A 217 -20.54 -7.48 -11.13
N VAL A 218 -21.35 -7.82 -10.14
CA VAL A 218 -22.71 -7.30 -9.95
C VAL A 218 -22.67 -5.78 -9.73
N THR A 219 -21.78 -5.32 -8.85
CA THR A 219 -21.55 -3.91 -8.55
C THR A 219 -21.21 -3.10 -9.80
N ARG A 220 -20.34 -3.62 -10.68
CA ARG A 220 -19.96 -2.94 -11.92
C ARG A 220 -21.15 -2.82 -12.89
N LYS A 221 -21.91 -3.91 -13.08
CA LYS A 221 -23.09 -3.91 -13.96
C LYS A 221 -24.11 -2.86 -13.51
N ILE A 222 -24.38 -2.79 -12.21
CA ILE A 222 -25.34 -1.82 -11.65
C ILE A 222 -24.80 -0.39 -11.76
N ALA A 223 -23.51 -0.16 -11.52
CA ALA A 223 -22.89 1.15 -11.65
C ALA A 223 -23.01 1.72 -13.08
N ASP A 224 -22.99 0.87 -14.10
CA ASP A 224 -23.17 1.30 -15.50
C ASP A 224 -24.62 1.71 -15.79
N HIS A 225 -25.62 1.00 -15.25
CA HIS A 225 -27.03 1.40 -15.35
C HIS A 225 -27.27 2.76 -14.67
N LEU A 226 -26.75 2.94 -13.46
CA LEU A 226 -26.97 4.16 -12.69
C LEU A 226 -26.22 5.37 -13.26
N ALA A 227 -25.09 5.16 -13.93
CA ALA A 227 -24.40 6.24 -14.64
C ALA A 227 -25.27 6.82 -15.77
N VAL A 228 -26.00 5.97 -16.50
CA VAL A 228 -26.96 6.40 -17.52
C VAL A 228 -28.11 7.21 -16.88
N LEU A 229 -28.60 6.77 -15.72
CA LEU A 229 -29.65 7.45 -14.97
C LEU A 229 -29.20 8.84 -14.48
N ALA A 230 -28.02 8.94 -13.87
CA ALA A 230 -27.47 10.20 -13.36
C ALA A 230 -27.33 11.26 -14.47
N GLN A 231 -26.76 10.87 -15.62
CA GLN A 231 -26.60 11.77 -16.77
C GLN A 231 -27.93 12.27 -17.33
N GLY A 232 -28.96 11.42 -17.35
CA GLY A 232 -30.31 11.79 -17.80
C GLY A 232 -30.96 12.84 -16.89
N ILE A 233 -30.82 12.67 -15.57
CA ILE A 233 -31.36 13.59 -14.57
C ILE A 233 -30.59 14.92 -14.57
N GLU A 234 -29.26 14.89 -14.63
CA GLU A 234 -28.40 16.09 -14.64
C GLU A 234 -28.66 17.02 -15.83
N ALA A 235 -29.14 16.47 -16.95
CA ALA A 235 -29.55 17.27 -18.10
C ALA A 235 -30.77 18.17 -17.79
N ARG A 236 -31.55 17.84 -16.75
CA ARG A 236 -32.79 18.55 -16.35
C ARG A 236 -32.70 19.23 -14.99
N GLU A 237 -32.04 18.61 -14.03
CA GLU A 237 -31.79 19.15 -12.69
C GLU A 237 -30.31 19.53 -12.57
N GLN A 238 -30.06 20.84 -12.45
CA GLN A 238 -28.70 21.37 -12.38
C GLN A 238 -28.17 21.44 -10.94
N ASP A 239 -29.00 21.17 -9.93
CA ASP A 239 -28.57 21.03 -8.54
C ASP A 239 -28.01 19.62 -8.28
N PRO A 240 -26.67 19.45 -8.21
CA PRO A 240 -26.07 18.14 -8.06
C PRO A 240 -26.34 17.52 -6.68
N ASP A 241 -26.65 18.34 -5.67
CA ASP A 241 -26.93 17.87 -4.32
C ASP A 241 -28.31 17.17 -4.27
N ARG A 242 -29.29 17.73 -5.00
CA ARG A 242 -30.62 17.09 -5.16
C ARG A 242 -30.53 15.80 -5.96
N VAL A 243 -29.75 15.76 -7.05
CA VAL A 243 -29.57 14.54 -7.87
C VAL A 243 -28.93 13.43 -7.05
N ALA A 244 -27.83 13.73 -6.33
CA ALA A 244 -27.14 12.74 -5.51
C ALA A 244 -28.05 12.21 -4.38
N ALA A 245 -28.77 13.08 -3.68
CA ALA A 245 -29.71 12.68 -2.62
C ALA A 245 -30.83 11.78 -3.15
N PHE A 246 -31.39 12.13 -4.32
CA PHE A 246 -32.41 11.33 -4.99
C PHE A 246 -31.89 9.93 -5.37
N LEU A 247 -30.71 9.84 -5.99
CA LEU A 247 -30.08 8.57 -6.34
C LEU A 247 -29.80 7.72 -5.08
N MET A 248 -29.28 8.30 -4.01
CA MET A 248 -29.03 7.58 -2.76
C MET A 248 -30.29 6.92 -2.19
N ARG A 249 -31.44 7.62 -2.23
CA ARG A 249 -32.72 7.09 -1.75
C ARG A 249 -33.22 5.94 -2.63
N LEU A 250 -33.09 6.05 -3.96
CA LEU A 250 -33.44 4.96 -4.89
C LEU A 250 -32.62 3.71 -4.59
N LEU A 251 -31.30 3.86 -4.44
CA LEU A 251 -30.38 2.76 -4.16
C LEU A 251 -30.69 2.07 -2.85
N PHE A 252 -30.93 2.86 -1.79
CA PHE A 252 -31.31 2.30 -0.51
C PHE A 252 -32.67 1.60 -0.56
N THR A 253 -33.62 2.10 -1.36
CA THR A 253 -34.94 1.46 -1.51
C THR A 253 -34.83 0.09 -2.20
N MET A 254 -33.99 -0.05 -3.23
CA MET A 254 -33.69 -1.35 -3.85
C MET A 254 -32.95 -2.28 -2.88
N PHE A 255 -31.98 -1.76 -2.12
CA PHE A 255 -31.34 -2.55 -1.07
C PHE A 255 -32.34 -3.03 0.01
N ALA A 256 -33.27 -2.17 0.41
CA ALA A 256 -34.28 -2.48 1.41
C ALA A 256 -35.25 -3.58 0.94
N GLU A 257 -35.59 -3.64 -0.36
CA GLU A 257 -36.48 -4.69 -0.87
C GLU A 257 -35.82 -6.07 -0.87
N ASP A 258 -34.54 -6.14 -1.25
CA ASP A 258 -33.81 -7.41 -1.36
C ASP A 258 -33.35 -7.95 -0.01
N THR A 259 -33.12 -7.07 0.96
CA THR A 259 -32.81 -7.47 2.36
C THR A 259 -34.05 -7.77 3.19
N GLY A 260 -35.26 -7.52 2.66
CA GLY A 260 -36.52 -7.75 3.37
C GLY A 260 -36.87 -6.66 4.39
N LEU A 261 -36.18 -5.51 4.37
CA LEU A 261 -36.54 -4.34 5.19
C LEU A 261 -37.86 -3.71 4.75
N ILE A 262 -38.19 -3.84 3.45
CA ILE A 262 -39.54 -3.66 2.90
C ILE A 262 -39.99 -4.96 2.22
N PRO A 263 -41.28 -5.16 1.93
CA PRO A 263 -41.76 -6.39 1.31
C PRO A 263 -41.01 -6.75 0.02
N LYS A 264 -40.63 -8.02 -0.15
CA LYS A 264 -39.80 -8.49 -1.27
C LYS A 264 -40.45 -8.14 -2.62
N ALA A 265 -39.63 -7.66 -3.55
CA ALA A 265 -40.02 -7.25 -4.91
C ALA A 265 -41.10 -6.15 -5.01
N SER A 266 -41.43 -5.48 -3.90
CA SER A 266 -42.50 -4.46 -3.87
C SER A 266 -42.10 -3.18 -4.59
N PHE A 267 -40.84 -2.74 -4.47
CA PHE A 267 -40.34 -1.57 -5.18
C PHE A 267 -40.18 -1.86 -6.67
N SER A 268 -39.62 -3.03 -7.00
CA SER A 268 -39.56 -3.54 -8.36
C SER A 268 -40.94 -3.62 -9.03
N ALA A 269 -41.99 -4.04 -8.30
CA ALA A 269 -43.37 -4.07 -8.80
C ALA A 269 -43.95 -2.67 -9.01
N LEU A 270 -43.68 -1.74 -8.09
CA LEU A 270 -44.05 -0.33 -8.21
C LEU A 270 -43.49 0.28 -9.51
N LEU A 271 -42.20 0.10 -9.78
CA LEU A 271 -41.56 0.59 -11.00
C LEU A 271 -42.20 0.03 -12.27
N LYS A 272 -42.50 -1.28 -12.30
CA LYS A 272 -43.17 -1.92 -13.44
C LYS A 272 -44.59 -1.37 -13.66
N LYS A 273 -45.32 -1.08 -12.58
CA LYS A 273 -46.69 -0.55 -12.62
C LYS A 273 -46.77 0.87 -13.19
N VAL A 274 -45.78 1.71 -12.88
CA VAL A 274 -45.72 3.11 -13.34
C VAL A 274 -44.89 3.30 -14.61
N ARG A 275 -44.30 2.24 -15.17
CA ARG A 275 -43.48 2.27 -16.39
C ARG A 275 -44.15 3.02 -17.55
N ASP A 276 -45.44 2.76 -17.77
CA ASP A 276 -46.19 3.34 -18.89
C ASP A 276 -46.93 4.64 -18.49
N ARG A 277 -46.74 5.11 -17.25
CA ARG A 277 -47.26 6.36 -16.66
C ARG A 277 -46.20 7.05 -15.78
N PRO A 278 -45.08 7.50 -16.37
CA PRO A 278 -43.92 8.03 -15.63
C PRO A 278 -44.26 9.21 -14.71
N GLU A 279 -45.29 9.99 -15.03
CA GLU A 279 -45.78 11.12 -14.24
C GLU A 279 -46.26 10.72 -12.84
N LEU A 280 -46.62 9.46 -12.63
CA LEU A 280 -47.09 8.94 -11.33
C LEU A 280 -45.95 8.52 -10.41
N LEU A 281 -44.72 8.36 -10.91
CA LEU A 281 -43.61 7.82 -10.13
C LEU A 281 -43.18 8.79 -9.02
N ALA A 282 -42.91 10.06 -9.34
CA ALA A 282 -42.39 11.02 -8.37
C ALA A 282 -43.34 11.23 -7.17
N PRO A 283 -44.67 11.40 -7.35
CA PRO A 283 -45.61 11.44 -6.22
C PRO A 283 -45.60 10.15 -5.37
N GLN A 284 -45.55 8.98 -6.00
CA GLN A 284 -45.56 7.69 -5.27
C GLN A 284 -44.26 7.43 -4.52
N LEU A 285 -43.10 7.80 -5.10
CA LEU A 285 -41.81 7.76 -4.41
C LEU A 285 -41.77 8.71 -3.23
N SER A 286 -42.29 9.92 -3.38
CA SER A 286 -42.30 10.91 -2.30
C SER A 286 -43.10 10.42 -1.10
N GLN A 287 -44.29 9.84 -1.36
CA GLN A 287 -45.10 9.22 -0.31
C GLN A 287 -44.42 8.02 0.34
N LEU A 288 -43.78 7.15 -0.46
CA LEU A 288 -43.03 6.00 0.07
C LEU A 288 -41.92 6.48 1.01
N TRP A 289 -41.16 7.49 0.60
CA TRP A 289 -40.05 8.01 1.41
C TRP A 289 -40.53 8.75 2.66
N GLU A 290 -41.68 9.42 2.63
CA GLU A 290 -42.31 9.99 3.82
C GLU A 290 -42.74 8.90 4.81
N ALA A 291 -43.29 7.78 4.31
CA ALA A 291 -43.62 6.61 5.12
C ALA A 291 -42.36 5.91 5.67
N MET A 292 -41.28 5.83 4.89
CA MET A 292 -39.98 5.34 5.38
C MET A 292 -39.35 6.30 6.39
N ASP A 293 -39.65 7.61 6.30
CA ASP A 293 -39.15 8.61 7.24
C ASP A 293 -39.80 8.46 8.61
N THR A 294 -41.13 8.43 8.65
CA THR A 294 -41.91 8.49 9.89
C THR A 294 -42.36 7.13 10.43
N GLY A 295 -42.30 6.09 9.58
CA GLY A 295 -42.97 4.81 9.83
C GLY A 295 -44.47 4.92 9.59
N GLY A 296 -45.07 3.98 8.85
CA GLY A 296 -46.49 4.05 8.53
C GLY A 296 -46.89 3.31 7.26
N LEU A 297 -48.07 3.65 6.74
CA LEU A 297 -48.63 2.99 5.55
C LEU A 297 -48.07 3.60 4.26
N ALA A 298 -47.44 2.78 3.43
CA ALA A 298 -46.97 3.12 2.09
C ALA A 298 -47.92 2.56 1.03
N PHE A 299 -48.81 3.41 0.49
CA PHE A 299 -49.81 3.00 -0.50
C PHE A 299 -49.22 2.59 -1.86
N GLY A 300 -47.99 3.02 -2.15
CA GLY A 300 -47.26 2.63 -3.36
C GLY A 300 -46.77 1.18 -3.36
N LEU A 301 -46.78 0.49 -2.20
CA LEU A 301 -46.33 -0.90 -2.07
C LEU A 301 -47.53 -1.83 -1.93
N GLY A 302 -47.57 -2.93 -2.71
CA GLY A 302 -48.67 -3.90 -2.70
C GLY A 302 -49.97 -3.39 -3.36
N GLU A 303 -51.03 -4.21 -3.33
CA GLU A 303 -52.34 -3.83 -3.90
C GLU A 303 -53.17 -2.93 -2.96
N ALA A 304 -52.98 -3.06 -1.64
CA ALA A 304 -53.74 -2.34 -0.61
C ALA A 304 -52.90 -1.35 0.23
N GLY A 305 -51.61 -1.18 -0.09
CA GLY A 305 -50.64 -0.49 0.76
C GLY A 305 -50.01 -1.42 1.79
N GLU A 306 -48.74 -1.15 2.14
CA GLU A 306 -47.96 -1.95 3.11
C GLU A 306 -47.45 -1.08 4.25
N VAL A 307 -47.42 -1.62 5.47
CA VAL A 307 -46.87 -0.90 6.63
C VAL A 307 -45.36 -1.02 6.64
N VAL A 308 -44.67 0.10 6.40
CA VAL A 308 -43.21 0.19 6.45
C VAL A 308 -42.73 0.67 7.82
N ARG A 309 -41.59 0.13 8.26
CA ARG A 309 -40.95 0.55 9.52
C ARG A 309 -40.36 1.96 9.38
N GLN A 310 -40.17 2.62 10.52
CA GLN A 310 -39.44 3.88 10.56
C GLN A 310 -37.95 3.62 10.28
N PHE A 311 -37.43 4.21 9.19
CA PHE A 311 -36.02 4.15 8.87
C PHE A 311 -35.24 5.33 9.46
N ASN A 312 -35.83 6.53 9.62
CA ASN A 312 -35.01 7.74 9.59
C ASN A 312 -34.11 8.05 10.80
N GLY A 313 -33.07 8.79 10.43
CA GLY A 313 -32.18 9.61 11.26
C GLY A 313 -31.63 10.79 10.44
N TYR A 314 -31.49 10.63 9.10
CA TYR A 314 -31.05 11.67 8.17
C TYR A 314 -31.47 11.48 6.68
N LEU A 315 -31.48 10.25 6.12
CA LEU A 315 -31.61 10.00 4.66
C LEU A 315 -32.96 10.41 4.02
N PHE A 316 -34.07 10.16 4.71
CA PHE A 316 -35.44 10.35 4.19
C PHE A 316 -36.12 11.65 4.64
N LYS A 317 -35.40 12.54 5.36
CA LYS A 317 -35.96 13.80 5.89
C LYS A 317 -36.52 14.73 4.82
N ASP A 318 -35.88 14.76 3.66
CA ASP A 318 -36.41 15.39 2.45
C ASP A 318 -36.92 14.28 1.54
N ALA A 319 -38.23 14.05 1.57
CA ALA A 319 -38.87 13.01 0.77
C ALA A 319 -39.10 13.43 -0.70
N SER A 320 -38.57 14.56 -1.16
CA SER A 320 -38.83 15.01 -2.54
C SER A 320 -38.21 14.08 -3.59
N ALA A 321 -39.05 13.60 -4.50
CA ALA A 321 -38.65 12.79 -5.65
C ALA A 321 -38.56 13.62 -6.94
N LEU A 322 -37.56 13.30 -7.78
CA LEU A 322 -37.39 13.88 -9.11
C LEU A 322 -38.22 13.08 -10.13
N ALA A 323 -38.70 13.77 -11.17
CA ALA A 323 -39.42 13.14 -12.27
C ALA A 323 -38.44 12.37 -13.18
N LEU A 324 -38.79 11.12 -13.48
CA LEU A 324 -38.06 10.25 -14.41
C LEU A 324 -38.88 10.01 -15.66
N ASP A 325 -38.20 9.90 -16.80
CA ASP A 325 -38.84 9.49 -18.04
C ASP A 325 -38.95 7.95 -18.15
N GLN A 326 -39.65 7.46 -19.18
CA GLN A 326 -39.85 6.03 -19.37
C GLN A 326 -38.54 5.25 -19.59
N ARG A 327 -37.54 5.86 -20.23
CA ARG A 327 -36.24 5.21 -20.48
C ARG A 327 -35.47 5.06 -19.17
N GLU A 328 -35.46 6.09 -18.35
CA GLU A 328 -34.85 6.09 -17.02
C GLU A 328 -35.52 5.10 -16.08
N ILE A 329 -36.85 4.97 -16.14
CA ILE A 329 -37.58 3.95 -15.37
C ILE A 329 -37.19 2.54 -15.81
N ASN A 330 -37.03 2.28 -17.11
CA ASN A 330 -36.57 0.97 -17.59
C ASN A 330 -35.17 0.63 -17.07
N VAL A 331 -34.25 1.61 -17.07
CA VAL A 331 -32.91 1.44 -16.49
C VAL A 331 -32.99 1.12 -15.00
N LEU A 332 -33.90 1.77 -14.27
CA LEU A 332 -34.12 1.51 -12.86
C LEU A 332 -34.74 0.13 -12.60
N ILE A 333 -35.65 -0.35 -13.46
CA ILE A 333 -36.19 -1.73 -13.42
C ILE A 333 -35.07 -2.75 -13.64
N ASP A 334 -34.17 -2.51 -14.60
CA ASP A 334 -33.03 -3.39 -14.87
C ASP A 334 -32.02 -3.41 -13.71
N ALA A 335 -31.85 -2.28 -13.03
CA ALA A 335 -31.04 -2.18 -11.80
C ALA A 335 -31.70 -2.93 -10.63
N ALA A 336 -33.01 -2.76 -10.43
CA ALA A 336 -33.78 -3.41 -9.36
C ALA A 336 -33.92 -4.94 -9.56
N ALA A 337 -33.76 -5.45 -10.79
CA ALA A 337 -33.73 -6.88 -11.06
C ALA A 337 -32.44 -7.60 -10.60
N SER A 338 -31.42 -6.86 -10.17
CA SER A 338 -30.16 -7.42 -9.65
C SER A 338 -30.28 -7.70 -8.15
N ASP A 339 -29.52 -8.66 -7.61
CA ASP A 339 -29.53 -8.96 -6.17
C ASP A 339 -28.65 -7.98 -5.38
N TRP A 340 -29.29 -7.01 -4.72
CA TRP A 340 -28.65 -5.95 -3.94
C TRP A 340 -28.01 -6.45 -2.64
N ARG A 341 -28.27 -7.71 -2.23
CA ARG A 341 -27.53 -8.34 -1.12
C ARG A 341 -26.07 -8.64 -1.48
N GLN A 342 -25.78 -8.80 -2.78
CA GLN A 342 -24.44 -9.07 -3.31
C GLN A 342 -23.69 -7.79 -3.72
N VAL A 343 -24.33 -6.63 -3.64
CA VAL A 343 -23.72 -5.36 -4.04
C VAL A 343 -22.78 -4.88 -2.94
N GLU A 344 -21.55 -4.54 -3.32
CA GLU A 344 -20.63 -3.93 -2.38
C GLU A 344 -21.07 -2.50 -2.09
N PRO A 345 -21.17 -2.09 -0.81
CA PRO A 345 -21.43 -0.69 -0.43
C PRO A 345 -20.42 0.31 -1.01
N ALA A 346 -19.28 -0.17 -1.50
CA ALA A 346 -18.35 0.62 -2.29
C ALA A 346 -18.96 1.26 -3.56
N ILE A 347 -20.07 0.71 -4.10
CA ILE A 347 -20.75 1.24 -5.29
C ILE A 347 -21.18 2.70 -5.11
N PHE A 348 -21.57 3.11 -3.90
CA PHE A 348 -22.00 4.48 -3.64
C PHE A 348 -20.87 5.49 -3.88
N GLY A 349 -19.61 5.07 -3.65
CA GLY A 349 -18.43 5.88 -3.96
C GLY A 349 -18.21 6.07 -5.46
N THR A 350 -18.28 4.99 -6.24
CA THR A 350 -18.10 5.07 -7.70
C THR A 350 -19.24 5.84 -8.38
N LEU A 351 -20.44 5.79 -7.82
CA LEU A 351 -21.60 6.54 -8.30
C LEU A 351 -21.45 8.04 -8.06
N LEU A 352 -21.01 8.45 -6.86
CA LEU A 352 -20.70 9.85 -6.58
C LEU A 352 -19.63 10.36 -7.54
N GLU A 353 -18.56 9.60 -7.77
CA GLU A 353 -17.47 10.01 -8.66
C GLU A 353 -17.93 10.21 -10.11
N ARG A 354 -18.84 9.34 -10.58
CA ARG A 354 -19.40 9.41 -11.94
C ARG A 354 -20.42 10.52 -12.10
N ALA A 355 -21.19 10.83 -11.05
CA ALA A 355 -22.12 11.98 -11.01
C ALA A 355 -21.38 13.33 -10.86
N LEU A 356 -20.16 13.34 -10.34
CA LEU A 356 -19.35 14.56 -10.28
C LEU A 356 -18.73 14.88 -11.66
N ASN A 357 -18.91 16.12 -12.12
CA ASN A 357 -18.24 16.63 -13.32
C ASN A 357 -16.70 16.60 -13.17
N ALA A 358 -15.98 16.60 -14.29
CA ALA A 358 -14.52 16.45 -14.30
C ALA A 358 -13.76 17.54 -13.48
N LYS A 359 -14.34 18.73 -13.36
CA LYS A 359 -13.74 19.87 -12.63
C LYS A 359 -13.89 19.68 -11.11
N GLU A 360 -15.06 19.25 -10.64
CA GLU A 360 -15.32 18.92 -9.24
C GLU A 360 -14.54 17.70 -8.79
N ARG A 361 -14.51 16.64 -9.62
CA ARG A 361 -13.72 15.42 -9.37
C ARG A 361 -12.24 15.74 -9.17
N ALA A 362 -11.66 16.57 -10.05
CA ALA A 362 -10.26 16.98 -9.97
C ALA A 362 -9.94 17.93 -8.80
N LYS A 363 -10.90 18.75 -8.37
CA LYS A 363 -10.75 19.68 -7.24
C LYS A 363 -10.83 18.95 -5.89
N LEU A 364 -11.67 17.93 -5.80
CA LEU A 364 -11.88 17.14 -4.58
C LEU A 364 -10.80 16.07 -4.38
N GLY A 365 -10.10 15.64 -5.44
CA GLY A 365 -9.12 14.56 -5.35
C GLY A 365 -9.74 13.23 -4.90
N ALA A 366 -11.07 13.11 -5.03
CA ALA A 366 -11.85 11.92 -4.71
C ALA A 366 -11.50 10.84 -5.73
N HIS A 367 -10.60 9.96 -5.32
CA HIS A 367 -10.30 8.73 -6.05
C HIS A 367 -10.66 7.56 -5.16
N PHE A 368 -11.60 6.75 -5.63
CA PHE A 368 -12.08 5.57 -4.96
C PHE A 368 -10.91 4.62 -4.70
N THR A 369 -10.80 4.15 -3.46
CA THR A 369 -9.75 3.20 -3.08
C THR A 369 -10.29 1.78 -3.22
N PRO A 370 -9.74 0.93 -4.09
CA PRO A 370 -10.23 -0.44 -4.25
C PRO A 370 -10.15 -1.24 -2.95
N ARG A 371 -11.11 -2.15 -2.71
CA ARG A 371 -11.18 -2.99 -1.50
C ARG A 371 -9.87 -3.70 -1.19
N ALA A 372 -9.22 -4.30 -2.19
CA ALA A 372 -7.94 -4.99 -2.00
C ALA A 372 -6.82 -4.08 -1.44
N TYR A 373 -6.89 -2.77 -1.70
CA TYR A 373 -5.89 -1.81 -1.21
C TYR A 373 -6.20 -1.43 0.22
N VAL A 374 -7.48 -1.24 0.52
CA VAL A 374 -8.00 -1.01 1.88
C VAL A 374 -7.62 -2.17 2.79
N GLU A 375 -7.92 -3.41 2.39
CA GLU A 375 -7.62 -4.62 3.17
C GLU A 375 -6.11 -4.77 3.44
N ARG A 376 -5.28 -4.43 2.45
CA ARG A 376 -3.82 -4.49 2.57
C ARG A 376 -3.27 -3.53 3.64
N LEU A 377 -4.00 -2.47 3.97
CA LEU A 377 -3.62 -1.50 5.00
C LEU A 377 -4.34 -1.76 6.34
N VAL A 378 -5.64 -2.09 6.30
CA VAL A 378 -6.45 -2.43 7.49
C VAL A 378 -5.91 -3.67 8.19
N GLY A 379 -5.46 -4.68 7.43
CA GLY A 379 -4.84 -5.90 7.95
C GLY A 379 -3.72 -5.62 8.96
N PRO A 380 -2.58 -5.05 8.53
CA PRO A 380 -1.45 -4.78 9.42
C PRO A 380 -1.70 -3.67 10.45
N THR A 381 -2.62 -2.74 10.19
CA THR A 381 -2.86 -1.60 11.09
C THR A 381 -3.79 -1.96 12.25
N VAL A 382 -4.90 -2.63 11.95
CA VAL A 382 -6.01 -2.87 12.90
C VAL A 382 -6.10 -4.36 13.24
N MET A 383 -6.19 -5.21 12.21
CA MET A 383 -6.54 -6.62 12.42
C MET A 383 -5.40 -7.45 13.01
N GLU A 384 -4.15 -7.24 12.57
CA GLU A 384 -3.00 -7.97 13.12
C GLU A 384 -2.82 -7.70 14.63
N PRO A 385 -2.84 -6.44 15.13
CA PRO A 385 -2.80 -6.17 16.56
C PRO A 385 -4.00 -6.75 17.33
N LEU A 386 -5.22 -6.66 16.81
CA LEU A 386 -6.41 -7.18 17.48
C LEU A 386 -6.47 -8.71 17.47
N ARG A 387 -6.01 -9.36 16.41
CA ARG A 387 -5.84 -10.82 16.37
C ARG A 387 -4.80 -11.27 17.37
N ALA A 388 -3.67 -10.57 17.49
CA ALA A 388 -2.70 -10.89 18.54
C ALA A 388 -3.31 -10.80 19.95
N ASP A 389 -4.12 -9.78 20.22
CA ASP A 389 -4.84 -9.67 21.50
C ASP A 389 -5.86 -10.81 21.69
N TRP A 390 -6.61 -11.16 20.64
CA TRP A 390 -7.57 -12.26 20.65
C TRP A 390 -6.89 -13.59 20.96
N GLU A 391 -5.76 -13.85 20.32
CA GLU A 391 -4.97 -15.06 20.53
C GLU A 391 -4.49 -15.20 21.98
N GLY A 392 -4.11 -14.09 22.61
CA GLY A 392 -3.78 -14.06 24.04
C GLY A 392 -4.97 -14.42 24.92
N ALA A 393 -6.15 -13.84 24.65
CA ALA A 393 -7.37 -14.12 25.41
C ALA A 393 -7.86 -15.56 25.21
N ARG A 394 -7.89 -16.04 23.96
CA ARG A 394 -8.23 -17.42 23.61
C ARG A 394 -7.33 -18.42 24.30
N THR A 395 -6.02 -18.17 24.32
CA THR A 395 -5.06 -19.01 25.04
C THR A 395 -5.35 -19.08 26.53
N ALA A 396 -5.57 -17.93 27.17
CA ALA A 396 -5.87 -17.87 28.60
C ALA A 396 -7.19 -18.62 28.91
N ALA A 397 -8.20 -18.46 28.05
CA ALA A 397 -9.47 -19.16 28.17
C ALA A 397 -9.32 -20.68 28.05
N THR A 398 -8.55 -21.17 27.07
CA THR A 398 -8.26 -22.60 26.89
C THR A 398 -7.57 -23.19 28.13
N LEU A 399 -6.55 -22.50 28.66
CA LEU A 399 -5.84 -22.97 29.87
C LEU A 399 -6.76 -23.07 31.09
N ALA A 400 -7.65 -22.09 31.27
CA ALA A 400 -8.64 -22.13 32.34
C ALA A 400 -9.64 -23.29 32.15
N ALA A 401 -10.12 -23.50 30.93
CA ALA A 401 -11.02 -24.59 30.60
C ALA A 401 -10.38 -25.98 30.82
N GLU A 402 -9.10 -26.16 30.43
CA GLU A 402 -8.34 -27.38 30.68
C GLU A 402 -8.09 -27.64 32.17
N ALA A 403 -7.93 -26.58 32.97
CA ALA A 403 -7.86 -26.65 34.43
C ALA A 403 -9.22 -26.93 35.09
N GLY A 404 -10.30 -27.05 34.31
CA GLY A 404 -11.67 -27.28 34.79
C GLY A 404 -12.40 -26.02 35.25
N ASP A 405 -11.81 -24.84 35.09
CA ASP A 405 -12.39 -23.55 35.48
C ASP A 405 -13.06 -22.86 34.28
N LYS A 406 -14.29 -23.31 33.98
CA LYS A 406 -15.08 -22.77 32.86
C LYS A 406 -15.50 -21.32 33.06
N GLU A 407 -15.71 -20.87 34.30
CA GLU A 407 -16.11 -19.48 34.58
C GLU A 407 -14.97 -18.51 34.26
N THR A 408 -13.74 -18.82 34.67
CA THR A 408 -12.58 -18.00 34.30
C THR A 408 -12.35 -18.03 32.79
N ALA A 409 -12.55 -19.17 32.12
CA ALA A 409 -12.45 -19.26 30.67
C ALA A 409 -13.43 -18.32 29.96
N ARG A 410 -14.69 -18.31 30.42
CA ARG A 410 -15.75 -17.44 29.90
C ARG A 410 -15.44 -15.97 30.12
N LEU A 411 -15.02 -15.61 31.34
CA LEU A 411 -14.72 -14.22 31.71
C LEU A 411 -13.56 -13.62 30.90
N GLU A 412 -12.54 -14.40 30.54
CA GLU A 412 -11.46 -13.94 29.67
C GLU A 412 -11.96 -13.60 28.25
N VAL A 413 -12.87 -14.42 27.71
CA VAL A 413 -13.45 -14.19 26.39
C VAL A 413 -14.43 -13.01 26.41
N GLU A 414 -15.29 -12.89 27.43
CA GLU A 414 -16.18 -11.73 27.64
C GLU A 414 -15.40 -10.42 27.78
N ARG A 415 -14.28 -10.45 28.50
CA ARG A 415 -13.40 -9.29 28.65
C ARG A 415 -12.81 -8.85 27.32
N PHE A 416 -12.39 -9.80 26.49
CA PHE A 416 -11.93 -9.50 25.14
C PHE A 416 -13.06 -8.96 24.26
N HIS A 417 -14.24 -9.57 24.30
CA HIS A 417 -15.40 -9.10 23.56
C HIS A 417 -15.78 -7.66 23.94
N THR A 418 -15.80 -7.35 25.23
CA THR A 418 -16.06 -5.99 25.75
C THR A 418 -15.02 -5.01 25.24
N LYS A 419 -13.74 -5.38 25.22
CA LYS A 419 -12.68 -4.55 24.65
C LYS A 419 -12.91 -4.33 23.15
N LEU A 420 -13.24 -5.39 22.40
CA LEU A 420 -13.46 -5.35 20.96
C LEU A 420 -14.66 -4.45 20.59
N ALA A 421 -15.77 -4.55 21.33
CA ALA A 421 -16.98 -3.75 21.12
C ALA A 421 -16.77 -2.25 21.40
N ASN A 422 -15.74 -1.88 22.16
CA ASN A 422 -15.40 -0.49 22.47
C ASN A 422 -14.29 0.09 21.58
N ILE A 423 -13.72 -0.69 20.64
CA ILE A 423 -12.69 -0.17 19.72
C ILE A 423 -13.29 0.92 18.84
N VAL A 424 -12.58 2.06 18.76
CA VAL A 424 -12.93 3.17 17.87
C VAL A 424 -11.89 3.31 16.76
N ILE A 425 -12.36 3.42 15.52
CA ILE A 425 -11.52 3.59 14.33
C ILE A 425 -11.83 4.93 13.68
N LEU A 426 -10.79 5.75 13.46
CA LEU A 426 -10.90 7.04 12.79
C LEU A 426 -10.32 6.98 11.38
N ASP A 427 -11.07 7.51 10.42
CA ASP A 427 -10.55 7.92 9.11
C ASP A 427 -10.63 9.45 8.93
N PRO A 428 -9.50 10.18 9.05
CA PRO A 428 -9.47 11.64 8.98
C PRO A 428 -9.56 12.19 7.55
N ALA A 429 -9.82 11.35 6.55
CA ALA A 429 -10.11 11.76 5.18
C ALA A 429 -11.01 10.69 4.54
N CYS A 430 -12.16 10.44 5.16
CA CYS A 430 -12.90 9.19 4.94
C CYS A 430 -13.56 9.08 3.55
N GLY A 431 -13.72 10.18 2.82
CA GLY A 431 -14.43 10.18 1.55
C GLY A 431 -15.82 9.56 1.73
N THR A 432 -16.15 8.58 0.89
CA THR A 432 -17.41 7.82 0.96
C THR A 432 -17.36 6.63 1.94
N GLY A 433 -16.36 6.54 2.81
CA GLY A 433 -16.33 5.62 3.95
C GLY A 433 -15.80 4.21 3.68
N ASN A 434 -15.13 3.95 2.55
CA ASN A 434 -14.73 2.58 2.18
C ASN A 434 -13.75 1.94 3.20
N PHE A 435 -12.81 2.72 3.75
CA PHE A 435 -11.91 2.25 4.82
C PHE A 435 -12.67 1.84 6.08
N LEU A 436 -13.59 2.69 6.52
CA LEU A 436 -14.42 2.44 7.69
C LEU A 436 -15.32 1.20 7.49
N TYR A 437 -15.91 1.06 6.30
CA TYR A 437 -16.73 -0.11 5.95
C TYR A 437 -15.93 -1.42 5.97
N VAL A 438 -14.77 -1.47 5.33
CA VAL A 438 -13.94 -2.68 5.34
C VAL A 438 -13.46 -3.00 6.76
N ALA A 439 -13.10 -1.98 7.54
CA ALA A 439 -12.75 -2.18 8.94
C ALA A 439 -13.93 -2.73 9.76
N LEU A 440 -15.15 -2.23 9.57
CA LEU A 440 -16.38 -2.76 10.16
C LEU A 440 -16.59 -4.24 9.81
N ALA A 441 -16.48 -4.58 8.52
CA ALA A 441 -16.65 -5.96 8.07
C ALA A 441 -15.64 -6.90 8.75
N ARG A 442 -14.35 -6.52 8.81
CA ARG A 442 -13.30 -7.34 9.44
C ARG A 442 -13.42 -7.43 10.96
N LEU A 443 -13.84 -6.35 11.62
CA LEU A 443 -14.13 -6.37 13.05
C LEU A 443 -15.32 -7.28 13.38
N LYS A 444 -16.37 -7.25 12.56
CA LYS A 444 -17.53 -8.15 12.70
C LYS A 444 -17.21 -9.61 12.46
N GLU A 445 -16.29 -9.91 11.54
CA GLU A 445 -15.75 -11.26 11.36
C GLU A 445 -15.05 -11.75 12.63
N LEU A 446 -14.17 -10.92 13.22
CA LEU A 446 -13.47 -11.25 14.47
C LEU A 446 -14.45 -11.38 15.65
N GLU A 447 -15.43 -10.48 15.77
CA GLU A 447 -16.48 -10.56 16.80
C GLU A 447 -17.24 -11.89 16.71
N GLY A 448 -17.58 -12.34 15.49
CA GLY A 448 -18.20 -13.65 15.29
C GLY A 448 -17.33 -14.82 15.78
N GLU A 449 -16.01 -14.77 15.59
CA GLU A 449 -15.08 -15.77 16.16
C GLU A 449 -15.11 -15.78 17.70
N VAL A 450 -15.24 -14.61 18.33
CA VAL A 450 -15.29 -14.47 19.80
C VAL A 450 -16.59 -15.01 20.37
N LEU A 451 -17.72 -14.64 19.77
CA LEU A 451 -19.05 -15.08 20.19
C LEU A 451 -19.22 -16.60 20.10
N GLU A 452 -18.60 -17.23 19.11
CA GLU A 452 -18.63 -18.69 18.98
C GLU A 452 -17.88 -19.41 20.08
N LEU A 453 -16.76 -18.86 20.54
CA LEU A 453 -16.07 -19.46 21.68
C LEU A 453 -16.91 -19.33 22.95
N LEU A 454 -17.64 -18.23 23.13
CA LEU A 454 -18.58 -18.07 24.26
C LEU A 454 -19.74 -19.08 24.18
N GLU A 455 -20.31 -19.29 23.00
CA GLU A 455 -21.35 -20.31 22.78
C GLU A 455 -20.83 -21.71 23.11
N ALA A 456 -19.63 -22.06 22.63
CA ALA A 456 -18.99 -23.36 22.91
C ALA A 456 -18.66 -23.57 24.40
N LEU A 457 -18.41 -22.49 25.14
CA LEU A 457 -18.19 -22.54 26.59
C LEU A 457 -19.51 -22.67 27.39
N GLY A 458 -20.67 -22.60 26.73
CA GLY A 458 -21.99 -22.89 27.30
C GLY A 458 -22.77 -21.66 27.77
N ASP A 459 -22.49 -20.47 27.23
CA ASP A 459 -23.14 -19.23 27.66
C ASP A 459 -24.27 -18.77 26.72
N GLU A 460 -25.38 -19.51 26.74
CA GLU A 460 -26.60 -19.11 26.00
C GLU A 460 -27.21 -17.80 26.54
N ARG A 461 -26.88 -17.40 27.77
CA ARG A 461 -27.48 -16.24 28.47
C ARG A 461 -26.82 -14.93 28.03
N TYR A 462 -25.50 -14.90 27.86
CA TYR A 462 -24.78 -13.75 27.30
C TYR A 462 -25.21 -13.43 25.86
N LEU A 463 -25.48 -14.47 25.05
CA LEU A 463 -25.98 -14.30 23.68
C LEU A 463 -27.37 -13.62 23.62
N LEU A 464 -28.19 -13.80 24.65
CA LEU A 464 -29.50 -13.15 24.79
C LEU A 464 -29.38 -11.69 25.26
N GLU A 465 -28.34 -11.35 26.02
CA GLU A 465 -28.07 -10.00 26.57
C GLU A 465 -27.19 -9.11 25.66
N LEU A 466 -26.69 -9.65 24.54
CA LEU A 466 -25.85 -8.97 23.52
C LEU A 466 -26.39 -7.64 22.98
N GLY A 467 -27.69 -7.36 23.13
CA GLY A 467 -28.40 -6.25 22.47
C GLY A 467 -27.83 -4.85 22.71
N SER A 468 -26.92 -4.67 23.67
CA SER A 468 -26.26 -3.38 23.96
C SER A 468 -24.73 -3.39 23.82
N HIS A 469 -24.10 -4.55 23.67
CA HIS A 469 -22.63 -4.69 23.72
C HIS A 469 -22.11 -5.40 22.46
N THR A 470 -22.16 -4.71 21.31
CA THR A 470 -21.66 -5.22 20.03
C THR A 470 -21.04 -4.09 19.22
N ILE A 471 -20.22 -4.42 18.23
CA ILE A 471 -19.67 -3.46 17.27
C ILE A 471 -20.81 -2.86 16.44
N THR A 472 -20.87 -1.54 16.33
CA THR A 472 -21.91 -0.82 15.57
C THR A 472 -21.28 0.25 14.68
N PRO A 473 -22.04 0.90 13.77
CA PRO A 473 -21.54 2.07 13.04
C PRO A 473 -20.99 3.20 13.94
N ALA A 474 -21.39 3.28 15.22
CA ALA A 474 -20.89 4.26 16.15
C ALA A 474 -19.40 4.08 16.53
N ASN A 475 -18.81 2.91 16.28
CA ASN A 475 -17.38 2.65 16.48
C ASN A 475 -16.50 3.31 15.39
N PHE A 476 -17.10 3.83 14.31
CA PHE A 476 -16.38 4.27 13.13
C PHE A 476 -16.56 5.78 12.94
N HIS A 477 -15.46 6.51 13.10
CA HIS A 477 -15.39 7.96 13.06
C HIS A 477 -14.74 8.41 11.76
N GLY A 478 -15.22 9.52 11.20
CA GLY A 478 -14.72 10.05 9.93
C GLY A 478 -14.69 11.57 9.90
N LEU A 479 -13.68 12.14 9.23
CA LEU A 479 -13.66 13.55 8.85
C LEU A 479 -13.66 13.63 7.32
N GLU A 480 -14.56 14.44 6.76
CA GLU A 480 -14.65 14.64 5.31
C GLU A 480 -15.08 16.08 5.02
N ILE A 481 -14.35 16.78 4.17
CA ILE A 481 -14.63 18.19 3.87
C ILE A 481 -15.89 18.38 3.01
N ASN A 482 -16.26 17.38 2.21
CA ASN A 482 -17.45 17.37 1.39
C ASN A 482 -18.65 16.76 2.16
N PRO A 483 -19.66 17.57 2.53
CA PRO A 483 -20.82 17.08 3.30
C PRO A 483 -21.56 15.92 2.61
N ARG A 484 -21.55 15.85 1.28
CA ARG A 484 -22.18 14.76 0.52
C ARG A 484 -21.47 13.43 0.73
N ALA A 485 -20.14 13.43 0.62
CA ALA A 485 -19.34 12.21 0.81
C ALA A 485 -19.44 11.71 2.25
N ALA A 486 -19.51 12.63 3.23
CA ALA A 486 -19.76 12.31 4.63
C ALA A 486 -21.11 11.58 4.84
N GLN A 487 -22.20 12.06 4.22
CA GLN A 487 -23.51 11.39 4.30
C GLN A 487 -23.47 9.99 3.65
N ILE A 488 -22.79 9.85 2.51
CA ILE A 488 -22.62 8.54 1.86
C ILE A 488 -21.84 7.59 2.77
N ALA A 489 -20.76 8.04 3.40
CA ALA A 489 -19.97 7.22 4.31
C ALA A 489 -20.82 6.67 5.48
N GLN A 490 -21.71 7.50 6.02
CA GLN A 490 -22.65 7.07 7.07
C GLN A 490 -23.61 5.98 6.56
N LEU A 491 -24.15 6.14 5.35
CA LEU A 491 -25.04 5.15 4.73
C LEU A 491 -24.34 3.82 4.46
N VAL A 492 -23.13 3.87 3.92
CA VAL A 492 -22.29 2.70 3.62
C VAL A 492 -22.04 1.87 4.88
N LEU A 493 -21.77 2.51 6.02
CA LEU A 493 -21.58 1.82 7.30
C LEU A 493 -22.85 1.11 7.77
N TRP A 494 -24.01 1.78 7.66
CA TRP A 494 -25.30 1.18 8.02
C TRP A 494 -25.66 -0.01 7.13
N ILE A 495 -25.48 0.11 5.82
CA ILE A 495 -25.72 -0.99 4.88
C ILE A 495 -24.84 -2.19 5.24
N GLY A 496 -23.54 -1.96 5.49
CA GLY A 496 -22.62 -3.03 5.89
C GLY A 496 -23.02 -3.70 7.21
N TYR A 497 -23.45 -2.92 8.19
CA TYR A 497 -23.96 -3.43 9.47
C TYR A 497 -25.24 -4.26 9.28
N LEU A 498 -26.21 -3.79 8.48
CA LEU A 498 -27.47 -4.48 8.21
C LEU A 498 -27.23 -5.79 7.45
N GLN A 499 -26.35 -5.79 6.44
CA GLN A 499 -25.94 -7.00 5.72
C GLN A 499 -25.35 -8.06 6.67
N TRP A 500 -24.53 -7.63 7.65
CA TRP A 500 -24.05 -8.52 8.70
C TRP A 500 -25.17 -9.00 9.62
N HIS A 501 -26.03 -8.10 10.10
CA HIS A 501 -27.12 -8.40 11.04
C HIS A 501 -28.03 -9.50 10.50
N PHE A 502 -28.50 -9.38 9.25
CA PHE A 502 -29.37 -10.38 8.63
C PHE A 502 -28.66 -11.71 8.35
N ARG A 503 -27.37 -11.67 8.00
CA ARG A 503 -26.57 -12.89 7.79
C ARG A 503 -26.40 -13.71 9.06
N VAL A 504 -26.26 -13.07 10.22
CA VAL A 504 -26.07 -13.75 11.51
C VAL A 504 -27.41 -14.12 12.16
N ASN A 505 -28.34 -13.17 12.24
CA ASN A 505 -29.59 -13.32 12.99
C ASN A 505 -30.75 -13.92 12.17
N GLY A 506 -30.61 -14.01 10.85
CA GLY A 506 -31.67 -14.42 9.93
C GLY A 506 -32.62 -13.28 9.56
N GLU A 507 -33.42 -13.49 8.51
CA GLU A 507 -34.39 -12.49 8.00
C GLU A 507 -35.52 -12.19 9.02
N ASP A 508 -35.81 -13.13 9.93
CA ASP A 508 -36.93 -13.01 10.87
C ASP A 508 -36.65 -12.04 12.04
N ARG A 509 -35.39 -11.75 12.34
CA ARG A 509 -34.99 -10.87 13.46
C ARG A 509 -34.73 -9.46 12.96
N MET A 510 -35.80 -8.68 12.79
CA MET A 510 -35.73 -7.30 12.31
C MET A 510 -35.01 -6.36 13.30
N PRO A 511 -34.24 -5.37 12.81
CA PRO A 511 -33.63 -4.34 13.65
C PRO A 511 -34.68 -3.41 14.28
N GLU A 512 -34.35 -2.84 15.43
CA GLU A 512 -35.22 -1.90 16.14
C GLU A 512 -35.31 -0.55 15.42
N PRO A 513 -36.51 0.04 15.28
CA PRO A 513 -36.68 1.37 14.71
C PRO A 513 -36.11 2.47 15.64
N PRO A 514 -35.53 3.56 15.08
CA PRO A 514 -35.31 3.76 13.66
C PRO A 514 -34.18 2.88 13.12
N VAL A 515 -34.40 2.29 11.94
CA VAL A 515 -33.46 1.34 11.31
C VAL A 515 -32.12 2.01 10.96
N LEU A 516 -32.13 3.26 10.52
CA LEU A 516 -30.95 4.09 10.28
C LEU A 516 -30.86 5.18 11.34
N ARG A 517 -29.93 5.05 12.29
CA ARG A 517 -29.73 6.07 13.34
C ARG A 517 -28.66 7.07 12.91
N ASP A 518 -28.87 8.34 13.24
CA ASP A 518 -27.81 9.35 13.08
C ASP A 518 -26.80 9.23 14.22
N VAL A 519 -25.72 8.51 13.97
CA VAL A 519 -24.64 8.28 14.95
C VAL A 519 -23.72 9.49 15.12
N ARG A 520 -23.80 10.52 14.25
CA ARG A 520 -22.96 11.74 14.26
C ARG A 520 -21.45 11.52 14.34
N THR A 521 -20.96 10.35 13.94
CA THR A 521 -19.54 9.99 13.96
C THR A 521 -18.78 10.42 12.70
N ILE A 522 -19.48 10.68 11.60
CA ILE A 522 -18.89 11.22 10.36
C ILE A 522 -19.13 12.73 10.33
N ILE A 523 -18.05 13.51 10.47
CA ILE A 523 -18.08 14.95 10.67
C ILE A 523 -17.72 15.66 9.35
N PRO A 524 -18.60 16.52 8.82
CA PRO A 524 -18.31 17.31 7.63
C PRO A 524 -17.38 18.50 7.97
N ALA A 525 -16.07 18.27 8.02
CA ALA A 525 -15.07 19.25 8.44
C ALA A 525 -13.72 19.09 7.74
N ASP A 526 -12.91 20.15 7.77
CA ASP A 526 -11.50 20.09 7.37
C ASP A 526 -10.70 19.35 8.46
N ALA A 527 -9.98 18.30 8.07
CA ALA A 527 -9.26 17.47 9.03
C ALA A 527 -7.93 18.09 9.52
N LEU A 528 -7.41 19.14 8.90
CA LEU A 528 -6.16 19.78 9.33
C LEU A 528 -6.41 21.09 10.08
N LEU A 529 -7.36 21.88 9.60
CA LEU A 529 -7.59 23.23 10.09
C LEU A 529 -9.00 23.42 10.64
N ASP A 530 -9.07 24.14 11.75
CA ASP A 530 -10.28 24.71 12.31
C ASP A 530 -10.12 26.24 12.38
N TRP A 531 -11.23 26.98 12.33
CA TRP A 531 -11.25 28.43 12.35
C TRP A 531 -12.58 28.95 12.90
N ASP A 532 -12.58 30.15 13.46
CA ASP A 532 -13.82 30.76 13.98
C ASP A 532 -14.72 31.20 12.83
N GLU A 533 -14.14 31.91 11.86
CA GLU A 533 -14.84 32.42 10.69
C GLU A 533 -13.94 32.43 9.45
N LYS A 534 -14.57 32.27 8.28
CA LYS A 534 -13.95 32.39 6.96
C LYS A 534 -14.52 33.60 6.24
N LEU A 535 -13.73 34.67 6.14
CA LEU A 535 -14.15 35.96 5.60
C LEU A 535 -13.46 36.24 4.26
N PRO A 536 -14.09 36.94 3.30
CA PRO A 536 -13.37 37.43 2.13
C PRO A 536 -12.26 38.41 2.54
N GLU A 537 -11.07 38.27 1.96
CA GLU A 537 -9.99 39.24 2.10
C GLU A 537 -10.37 40.49 1.30
N MET A 538 -10.22 41.68 1.90
CA MET A 538 -10.63 42.94 1.28
C MET A 538 -9.40 43.71 0.80
N GLU A 539 -9.44 44.24 -0.42
CA GLU A 539 -8.43 45.13 -1.00
C GLU A 539 -9.15 46.40 -1.48
N ASN A 540 -8.80 47.57 -0.92
CA ASN A 540 -9.43 48.86 -1.21
C ASN A 540 -10.96 48.90 -1.02
N GLY A 541 -11.52 48.06 -0.14
CA GLY A 541 -12.96 48.02 0.14
C GLY A 541 -13.76 47.03 -0.71
N GLU A 542 -13.13 46.35 -1.67
CA GLU A 542 -13.73 45.27 -2.45
C GLU A 542 -13.11 43.90 -2.10
N PRO A 543 -13.83 42.77 -2.28
CA PRO A 543 -13.25 41.45 -2.13
C PRO A 543 -12.07 41.28 -3.08
N LYS A 544 -10.90 41.00 -2.53
CA LYS A 544 -9.69 40.69 -3.28
C LYS A 544 -9.96 39.46 -4.14
N THR A 545 -9.69 39.56 -5.43
CA THR A 545 -9.88 38.46 -6.38
C THR A 545 -8.60 38.14 -7.12
N ILE A 546 -8.37 36.85 -7.37
CA ILE A 546 -7.25 36.35 -8.17
C ILE A 546 -7.76 35.59 -9.38
N TRP A 547 -6.95 35.47 -10.43
CA TRP A 547 -7.29 34.66 -11.59
C TRP A 547 -7.46 33.18 -11.21
N ASP A 548 -8.44 32.50 -11.81
CA ASP A 548 -8.85 31.14 -11.44
C ASP A 548 -7.87 30.02 -11.86
N GLY A 549 -6.80 30.37 -12.58
CA GLY A 549 -5.75 29.42 -13.00
C GLY A 549 -6.09 28.57 -14.22
N THR A 550 -7.26 28.77 -14.84
CA THR A 550 -7.81 27.93 -15.93
C THR A 550 -8.43 28.71 -17.09
N SER A 551 -9.09 29.82 -16.82
CA SER A 551 -9.82 30.59 -17.83
C SER A 551 -8.83 31.36 -18.69
N MET A 552 -8.76 31.06 -19.99
CA MET A 552 -7.82 31.70 -20.94
C MET A 552 -8.59 32.37 -22.07
N LYS A 553 -8.08 33.51 -22.57
CA LYS A 553 -8.53 34.21 -23.77
C LYS A 553 -7.36 34.40 -24.74
N PRO A 554 -7.58 34.50 -26.06
CA PRO A 554 -6.49 34.74 -27.01
C PRO A 554 -5.93 36.16 -26.88
N HIS A 555 -4.59 36.29 -26.92
CA HIS A 555 -3.89 37.58 -26.91
C HIS A 555 -4.11 38.31 -28.24
N PRO A 556 -4.50 39.59 -28.22
CA PRO A 556 -4.95 40.30 -29.42
C PRO A 556 -3.88 40.48 -30.50
N VAL A 557 -2.59 40.43 -30.14
CA VAL A 557 -1.47 40.62 -31.09
C VAL A 557 -0.81 39.30 -31.51
N THR A 558 -0.73 38.32 -30.61
CA THR A 558 0.08 37.09 -30.82
C THR A 558 -0.76 35.84 -31.01
N GLY A 559 -2.08 35.93 -30.78
CA GLY A 559 -3.02 34.79 -30.84
C GLY A 559 -2.81 33.74 -29.76
N ARG A 560 -1.83 33.91 -28.85
CA ARG A 560 -1.53 32.93 -27.79
C ARG A 560 -2.56 33.02 -26.66
N PRO A 561 -2.93 31.91 -26.02
CA PRO A 561 -3.82 31.94 -24.86
C PRO A 561 -3.15 32.68 -23.69
N VAL A 562 -3.84 33.68 -23.14
CA VAL A 562 -3.49 34.46 -21.94
C VAL A 562 -4.62 34.37 -20.91
N PRO A 563 -4.35 34.54 -19.60
CA PRO A 563 -5.38 34.55 -18.57
C PRO A 563 -6.58 35.45 -18.89
N ASP A 564 -7.79 34.90 -18.76
CA ASP A 564 -9.03 35.66 -18.88
C ASP A 564 -9.39 36.31 -17.54
N HIS A 565 -9.42 37.64 -17.51
CA HIS A 565 -9.75 38.44 -16.33
C HIS A 565 -11.21 38.28 -15.88
N SER A 566 -12.08 37.65 -16.67
CA SER A 566 -13.45 37.30 -16.25
C SER A 566 -13.50 36.13 -15.25
N GLY A 567 -12.50 35.23 -15.28
CA GLY A 567 -12.39 34.08 -14.39
C GLY A 567 -11.68 34.43 -13.07
N ARG A 568 -12.42 35.04 -12.14
CA ARG A 568 -11.88 35.53 -10.85
C ARG A 568 -12.42 34.75 -9.65
N LEU A 569 -11.53 34.43 -8.70
CA LEU A 569 -11.82 33.77 -7.43
C LEU A 569 -11.58 34.74 -6.27
N THR A 570 -12.56 34.84 -5.36
CA THR A 570 -12.40 35.59 -4.11
C THR A 570 -11.38 34.94 -3.19
N VAL A 571 -10.45 35.73 -2.69
CA VAL A 571 -9.43 35.35 -1.71
C VAL A 571 -10.07 35.40 -0.32
N TYR A 572 -9.84 34.39 0.53
CA TYR A 572 -10.42 34.30 1.87
C TYR A 572 -9.36 34.38 2.95
N ARG A 573 -9.68 35.04 4.07
CA ARG A 573 -8.92 35.06 5.33
C ARG A 573 -9.59 34.15 6.36
N TYR A 574 -8.78 33.39 7.09
CA TYR A 574 -9.20 32.51 8.18
C TYR A 574 -8.96 33.22 9.53
N VAL A 575 -10.00 33.37 10.35
CA VAL A 575 -9.92 34.03 11.67
C VAL A 575 -9.55 33.00 12.74
N ASN A 576 -8.51 33.30 13.53
CA ASN A 576 -7.95 32.43 14.57
C ASN A 576 -7.76 30.95 14.15
N PRO A 577 -7.00 30.70 13.05
CA PRO A 577 -6.81 29.35 12.55
C PRO A 577 -6.02 28.51 13.54
N ARG A 578 -6.45 27.27 13.74
CA ARG A 578 -5.84 26.30 14.66
C ARG A 578 -5.89 24.89 14.07
N ARG A 579 -5.18 23.94 14.68
CA ARG A 579 -5.25 22.54 14.28
C ARG A 579 -6.63 21.99 14.62
N GLN A 580 -7.28 21.31 13.68
CA GLN A 580 -8.55 20.62 13.93
C GLN A 580 -8.40 19.64 15.09
N VAL A 581 -9.38 19.53 15.98
CA VAL A 581 -9.40 18.47 17.00
C VAL A 581 -9.97 17.20 16.36
N TRP A 582 -9.22 16.10 16.40
CA TRP A 582 -9.70 14.80 15.91
C TRP A 582 -10.47 14.09 17.02
N PRO A 583 -11.53 13.33 16.68
CA PRO A 583 -12.18 12.45 17.65
C PRO A 583 -11.18 11.45 18.25
N GLU A 584 -11.41 11.05 19.50
CA GLU A 584 -10.64 9.98 20.13
C GLU A 584 -10.83 8.66 19.37
N ALA A 585 -9.74 7.90 19.22
CA ALA A 585 -9.74 6.64 18.48
C ALA A 585 -8.60 5.72 18.95
N ASP A 586 -8.79 4.41 18.82
CA ASP A 586 -7.75 3.40 19.06
C ASP A 586 -6.84 3.23 17.85
N PHE A 587 -7.39 3.37 16.65
CA PHE A 587 -6.67 3.23 15.39
C PHE A 587 -7.03 4.32 14.40
N ILE A 588 -6.05 4.72 13.59
CA ILE A 588 -6.25 5.65 12.47
C ILE A 588 -5.94 4.95 11.15
N ILE A 589 -6.88 4.95 10.22
CA ILE A 589 -6.71 4.41 8.86
C ILE A 589 -7.16 5.44 7.83
N GLY A 590 -6.68 5.36 6.58
CA GLY A 590 -7.27 6.18 5.52
C GLY A 590 -6.38 6.40 4.31
N ASN A 591 -6.92 7.16 3.37
CA ASN A 591 -6.24 7.57 2.13
C ASN A 591 -6.40 9.09 1.92
N PRO A 592 -5.56 9.92 2.57
CA PRO A 592 -5.69 11.37 2.46
C PRO A 592 -5.23 11.89 1.08
N PRO A 593 -5.64 13.12 0.69
CA PRO A 593 -5.51 13.62 -0.68
C PRO A 593 -4.06 13.84 -1.15
N PHE A 594 -3.78 13.40 -2.38
CA PHE A 594 -2.44 13.46 -2.99
C PHE A 594 -2.19 14.78 -3.73
N ILE A 595 -1.64 15.78 -3.03
CA ILE A 595 -1.23 17.03 -3.64
C ILE A 595 0.24 17.31 -3.31
N GLY A 596 1.09 17.22 -4.34
CA GLY A 596 2.52 17.54 -4.20
C GLY A 596 2.74 19.02 -3.83
N CYS A 597 3.77 19.31 -3.05
CA CYS A 597 3.99 20.64 -2.45
C CYS A 597 3.90 21.82 -3.43
N ARG A 598 4.43 21.66 -4.65
CA ARG A 598 4.41 22.68 -5.71
C ARG A 598 3.04 22.95 -6.30
N ARG A 599 2.12 21.99 -6.20
CA ARG A 599 0.75 22.09 -6.74
C ARG A 599 -0.26 22.55 -5.70
N MET A 600 0.11 22.58 -4.41
CA MET A 600 -0.80 22.94 -3.32
C MET A 600 -1.44 24.31 -3.52
N ARG A 601 -0.64 25.36 -3.78
CA ARG A 601 -1.19 26.72 -3.99
C ARG A 601 -2.15 26.79 -5.17
N LYS A 602 -1.80 26.12 -6.27
CA LYS A 602 -2.66 26.05 -7.47
C LYS A 602 -3.98 25.32 -7.21
N ARG A 603 -4.00 24.28 -6.36
CA ARG A 603 -5.20 23.47 -6.11
C ARG A 603 -6.06 23.95 -4.93
N LEU A 604 -5.43 24.40 -3.85
CA LEU A 604 -6.07 24.75 -2.58
C LEU A 604 -6.20 26.27 -2.37
N GLY A 605 -5.49 27.07 -3.18
CA GLY A 605 -5.39 28.52 -3.01
C GLY A 605 -4.29 28.94 -2.04
N SER A 606 -3.64 30.07 -2.33
CA SER A 606 -2.55 30.60 -1.47
C SER A 606 -2.98 30.84 -0.02
N PRO A 607 -4.13 31.47 0.29
CA PRO A 607 -4.49 31.77 1.68
C PRO A 607 -4.64 30.53 2.55
N TYR A 608 -5.24 29.46 2.02
CA TYR A 608 -5.36 28.19 2.75
C TYR A 608 -3.97 27.60 3.03
N VAL A 609 -3.10 27.56 2.02
CA VAL A 609 -1.75 27.00 2.16
C VAL A 609 -0.90 27.81 3.14
N ASP A 610 -1.02 29.14 3.12
CA ASP A 610 -0.31 30.03 4.05
C ASP A 610 -0.80 29.84 5.48
N THR A 611 -2.13 29.75 5.66
CA THR A 611 -2.75 29.43 6.95
C THR A 611 -2.29 28.09 7.48
N LEU A 612 -2.34 27.05 6.65
CA LEU A 612 -1.88 25.70 7.00
C LEU A 612 -0.42 25.71 7.45
N ARG A 613 0.46 26.34 6.68
CA ARG A 613 1.89 26.43 7.02
C ARG A 613 2.15 27.25 8.28
N SER A 614 1.33 28.25 8.56
CA SER A 614 1.42 29.03 9.80
C SER A 614 1.02 28.20 11.02
N VAL A 615 -0.08 27.44 10.94
CA VAL A 615 -0.57 26.57 12.03
C VAL A 615 0.37 25.39 12.29
N TYR A 616 1.01 24.88 11.24
CA TYR A 616 1.98 23.78 11.30
C TYR A 616 3.43 24.27 11.16
N GLY A 617 3.75 25.44 11.72
CA GLY A 617 5.08 26.05 11.61
C GLY A 617 6.23 25.21 12.19
N ASP A 618 5.91 24.19 12.98
CA ASP A 618 6.84 23.18 13.51
C ASP A 618 7.22 22.08 12.50
N LEU A 619 6.46 21.92 11.43
CA LEU A 619 6.78 21.05 10.30
C LEU A 619 7.55 21.86 9.26
N SER A 620 8.89 21.82 9.34
CA SER A 620 9.75 22.56 8.41
C SER A 620 9.64 22.03 6.96
N GLY A 621 9.53 22.93 5.97
CA GLY A 621 9.81 22.63 4.56
C GLY A 621 8.59 22.57 3.62
N GLU A 622 8.87 22.45 2.32
CA GLU A 622 7.85 22.23 1.27
C GLU A 622 7.44 20.75 1.22
N ILE A 623 6.69 20.30 2.23
CA ILE A 623 6.15 18.93 2.31
C ILE A 623 4.88 18.77 1.47
N ASP A 624 4.60 17.52 1.07
CA ASP A 624 3.38 17.19 0.35
C ASP A 624 2.15 17.25 1.26
N PHE A 625 0.97 17.50 0.69
CA PHE A 625 -0.25 17.73 1.46
C PHE A 625 -0.66 16.53 2.33
N VAL A 626 -0.50 15.31 1.82
CA VAL A 626 -0.76 14.07 2.57
C VAL A 626 0.15 13.91 3.81
N THR A 627 1.33 14.54 3.81
CA THR A 627 2.30 14.43 4.91
C THR A 627 1.81 15.11 6.19
N TYR A 628 0.89 16.08 6.11
CA TYR A 628 0.27 16.69 7.30
C TYR A 628 -0.61 15.69 8.05
N TRP A 629 -1.39 14.86 7.34
CA TRP A 629 -2.15 13.76 7.96
C TRP A 629 -1.22 12.72 8.58
N TRP A 630 -0.15 12.35 7.87
CA TRP A 630 0.84 11.41 8.40
C TRP A 630 1.47 11.93 9.71
N ALA A 631 1.86 13.20 9.75
CA ALA A 631 2.41 13.84 10.95
C ALA A 631 1.42 13.85 12.11
N ARG A 632 0.15 14.16 11.84
CA ARG A 632 -0.94 14.19 12.84
C ARG A 632 -1.24 12.81 13.42
N SER A 633 -1.30 11.78 12.58
CA SER A 633 -1.47 10.40 13.05
C SER A 633 -0.26 9.94 13.88
N ALA A 634 0.95 10.28 13.45
CA ALA A 634 2.18 9.98 14.19
C ALA A 634 2.23 10.69 15.55
N GLU A 635 1.81 11.96 15.62
CA GLU A 635 1.71 12.72 16.87
C GLU A 635 0.78 12.02 17.88
N GLN A 636 -0.38 11.54 17.44
CA GLN A 636 -1.33 10.84 18.33
C GLN A 636 -0.80 9.50 18.86
N VAL A 637 -0.13 8.71 18.02
CA VAL A 637 0.50 7.46 18.48
C VAL A 637 1.69 7.75 19.40
N ALA A 638 2.49 8.78 19.09
CA ALA A 638 3.64 9.17 19.91
C ALA A 638 3.24 9.71 21.30
N ASN A 639 2.03 10.26 21.41
CA ASN A 639 1.42 10.71 22.66
C ASN A 639 0.70 9.58 23.43
N GLY A 640 0.55 8.40 22.82
CA GLY A 640 -0.14 7.25 23.40
C GLY A 640 -1.67 7.32 23.33
N SER A 641 -2.23 8.30 22.61
CA SER A 641 -3.68 8.44 22.42
C SER A 641 -4.26 7.40 21.45
N VAL A 642 -3.43 6.89 20.53
CA VAL A 642 -3.80 5.93 19.48
C VAL A 642 -2.80 4.78 19.51
N ARG A 643 -3.25 3.55 19.34
CA ARG A 643 -2.39 2.35 19.36
C ARG A 643 -1.52 2.22 18.12
N GLY A 644 -2.06 2.56 16.95
CA GLY A 644 -1.36 2.52 15.68
C GLY A 644 -2.11 3.23 14.57
N PHE A 645 -1.41 3.57 13.49
CA PHE A 645 -2.03 4.15 12.31
C PHE A 645 -1.52 3.53 11.02
N GLY A 646 -2.32 3.62 9.97
CA GLY A 646 -2.01 3.14 8.63
C GLY A 646 -2.54 4.10 7.58
N LEU A 647 -1.68 4.61 6.70
CA LEU A 647 -2.10 5.55 5.66
C LEU A 647 -1.58 5.15 4.29
N ILE A 648 -2.41 5.39 3.26
CA ILE A 648 -1.95 5.47 1.88
C ILE A 648 -1.42 6.88 1.65
N THR A 649 -0.25 6.97 1.04
CA THR A 649 0.42 8.23 0.68
C THR A 649 0.96 8.15 -0.74
N THR A 650 1.47 9.26 -1.27
CA THR A 650 2.25 9.23 -2.52
C THR A 650 3.60 8.56 -2.28
N LYS A 651 4.18 7.90 -3.28
CA LYS A 651 5.55 7.31 -3.16
C LYS A 651 6.63 8.34 -2.76
N THR A 652 6.33 9.62 -2.92
CA THR A 652 7.20 10.74 -2.53
C THR A 652 7.35 10.89 -1.01
N ILE A 653 6.56 10.18 -0.18
CA ILE A 653 6.72 10.18 1.29
C ILE A 653 8.14 9.78 1.73
N ALA A 654 8.80 8.91 0.96
CA ALA A 654 10.18 8.48 1.17
C ALA A 654 11.25 9.47 0.63
N GLN A 655 10.85 10.56 -0.03
CA GLN A 655 11.77 11.55 -0.59
C GLN A 655 12.22 12.59 0.45
N SER A 656 13.36 13.25 0.20
CA SER A 656 14.08 14.08 1.17
C SER A 656 13.23 15.16 1.85
N SER A 657 12.32 15.84 1.15
CA SER A 657 11.46 16.88 1.74
C SER A 657 10.54 16.31 2.82
N ASN A 658 9.84 15.21 2.52
CA ASN A 658 8.89 14.57 3.42
C ASN A 658 9.59 13.74 4.52
N ARG A 659 10.77 13.18 4.24
CA ARG A 659 11.58 12.42 5.22
C ARG A 659 11.92 13.24 6.47
N SER A 660 12.03 14.57 6.36
CA SER A 660 12.25 15.45 7.51
C SER A 660 11.16 15.26 8.58
N VAL A 661 9.90 15.10 8.17
CA VAL A 661 8.76 14.85 9.05
C VAL A 661 8.84 13.44 9.64
N LEU A 662 9.09 12.43 8.82
CA LEU A 662 9.20 11.04 9.29
C LEU A 662 10.33 10.90 10.33
N SER A 663 11.46 11.57 10.11
CA SER A 663 12.61 11.52 11.04
C SER A 663 12.25 12.01 12.44
N ARG A 664 11.34 12.99 12.58
CA ARG A 664 10.91 13.49 13.89
C ARG A 664 10.24 12.41 14.73
N TYR A 665 9.57 11.44 14.10
CA TYR A 665 8.78 10.42 14.80
C TYR A 665 9.43 9.03 14.79
N LEU A 666 10.24 8.71 13.78
CA LEU A 666 10.87 7.40 13.59
C LEU A 666 12.34 7.34 14.00
N ASP A 667 13.08 8.46 13.97
CA ASP A 667 14.52 8.48 14.27
C ASP A 667 14.76 8.52 15.79
N PRO A 668 15.30 7.45 16.41
CA PRO A 668 15.54 7.42 17.86
C PRO A 668 16.52 8.52 18.31
N GLU A 669 17.47 8.93 17.47
CA GLU A 669 18.44 9.97 17.82
C GLU A 669 17.81 11.36 17.92
N ARG A 670 16.69 11.56 17.22
CA ARG A 670 15.88 12.79 17.25
C ARG A 670 14.73 12.72 18.26
N GLY A 671 14.69 11.69 19.08
CA GLY A 671 13.60 11.46 20.05
C GLY A 671 12.36 10.79 19.45
N GLY A 672 12.49 10.17 18.27
CA GLY A 672 11.45 9.38 17.64
C GLY A 672 10.99 8.23 18.55
N LYS A 673 9.68 8.07 18.66
CA LYS A 673 9.01 7.10 19.54
C LYS A 673 8.30 6.00 18.77
N LEU A 674 8.32 6.03 17.44
CA LEU A 674 7.55 5.14 16.59
C LEU A 674 8.48 4.24 15.77
N TYR A 675 7.92 3.13 15.30
CA TYR A 675 8.52 2.32 14.24
C TYR A 675 7.45 1.91 13.23
N LEU A 676 7.87 1.64 11.99
CA LEU A 676 6.97 1.15 10.96
C LEU A 676 6.75 -0.35 11.16
N THR A 677 5.49 -0.74 11.34
CA THR A 677 5.07 -2.16 11.44
C THR A 677 4.88 -2.78 10.06
N PHE A 678 4.55 -1.97 9.06
CA PHE A 678 4.34 -2.40 7.69
C PHE A 678 4.65 -1.28 6.71
N ALA A 679 5.23 -1.61 5.55
CA ALA A 679 5.39 -0.67 4.46
C ALA A 679 5.32 -1.33 3.08
N ILE A 680 4.73 -0.61 2.13
CA ILE A 680 4.87 -0.82 0.69
C ILE A 680 5.39 0.48 0.09
N PRO A 681 6.65 0.55 -0.34
CA PRO A 681 7.26 1.80 -0.80
C PRO A 681 6.72 2.28 -2.14
N ASN A 682 6.34 1.33 -3.00
CA ASN A 682 6.00 1.60 -4.39
C ASN A 682 4.94 0.61 -4.89
N HIS A 683 3.68 1.03 -4.87
CA HIS A 683 2.54 0.27 -5.38
C HIS A 683 1.91 1.01 -6.57
N PRO A 684 1.61 0.34 -7.70
CA PRO A 684 0.90 0.98 -8.81
C PRO A 684 -0.52 1.34 -8.38
N TRP A 685 -0.97 2.57 -8.66
CA TRP A 685 -2.36 2.95 -8.48
C TRP A 685 -3.09 2.81 -9.82
N HIS A 686 -4.22 2.11 -9.82
CA HIS A 686 -5.07 1.98 -10.99
C HIS A 686 -6.27 2.90 -10.84
N ASP A 687 -6.30 3.94 -11.67
CA ASP A 687 -7.52 4.66 -11.99
C ASP A 687 -8.08 4.04 -13.29
N GLN A 688 -9.35 3.62 -13.27
CA GLN A 688 -10.00 3.00 -14.43
C GLN A 688 -10.35 4.02 -15.53
N GLU A 689 -10.35 5.32 -15.22
CA GLU A 689 -10.72 6.39 -16.15
C GLU A 689 -9.55 7.32 -16.49
N THR A 690 -8.61 7.57 -15.57
CA THR A 690 -7.45 8.42 -15.84
C THR A 690 -6.21 7.59 -16.19
N THR A 691 -5.67 7.80 -17.38
CA THR A 691 -4.37 7.29 -17.87
C THR A 691 -3.14 7.76 -17.04
N ALA A 692 -3.36 8.40 -15.89
CA ALA A 692 -2.33 8.88 -14.99
C ALA A 692 -1.78 7.73 -14.13
N ALA A 693 -0.57 7.26 -14.47
CA ALA A 693 0.15 6.25 -13.71
C ALA A 693 0.73 6.83 -12.41
N VAL A 694 -0.13 7.02 -11.40
CA VAL A 694 0.28 7.40 -10.04
C VAL A 694 0.85 6.17 -9.33
N ARG A 695 1.91 6.36 -8.54
CA ARG A 695 2.46 5.33 -7.66
C ARG A 695 2.33 5.80 -6.21
N ILE A 696 1.77 4.94 -5.38
CA ILE A 696 1.48 5.20 -3.97
C ILE A 696 2.45 4.42 -3.07
N ALA A 697 2.54 4.85 -1.83
CA ALA A 697 3.14 4.10 -0.74
C ALA A 697 2.07 3.79 0.32
N MET A 698 2.20 2.67 1.01
CA MET A 698 1.34 2.30 2.14
C MET A 698 2.24 2.16 3.36
N THR A 699 1.92 2.80 4.48
CA THR A 699 2.72 2.68 5.71
C THR A 699 1.82 2.48 6.91
N ALA A 700 2.16 1.54 7.78
CA ALA A 700 1.58 1.42 9.12
C ALA A 700 2.68 1.58 10.19
N ALA A 701 2.34 2.24 11.29
CA ALA A 701 3.27 2.53 12.38
C ALA A 701 2.61 2.33 13.74
N ALA A 702 3.44 1.99 14.72
CA ALA A 702 3.05 1.83 16.12
C ALA A 702 4.12 2.40 17.04
N ALA A 703 3.77 2.60 18.32
CA ALA A 703 4.70 3.06 19.34
C ALA A 703 5.80 2.03 19.65
N GLY A 704 7.01 2.50 19.93
CA GLY A 704 8.16 1.71 20.34
C GLY A 704 9.18 1.48 19.23
N GLN A 705 9.87 0.33 19.30
CA GLN A 705 10.87 -0.10 18.33
C GLN A 705 10.66 -1.58 17.96
N GLY A 706 10.91 -1.92 16.70
CA GLY A 706 10.75 -3.29 16.22
C GLY A 706 11.04 -3.46 14.74
N ALA A 707 11.02 -4.71 14.30
CA ALA A 707 10.97 -5.05 12.88
C ALA A 707 9.54 -4.84 12.36
N GLY A 708 9.45 -4.39 11.10
CA GLY A 708 8.21 -4.32 10.34
C GLY A 708 8.26 -5.25 9.15
N ARG A 709 7.09 -5.47 8.53
CA ARG A 709 6.96 -6.20 7.27
C ARG A 709 7.06 -5.24 6.09
N LEU A 710 8.17 -5.28 5.37
CA LEU A 710 8.34 -4.60 4.09
C LEU A 710 7.81 -5.50 2.97
N SER A 711 6.85 -5.02 2.20
CA SER A 711 6.30 -5.74 1.05
C SER A 711 6.59 -4.95 -0.24
N SER A 712 7.37 -5.55 -1.14
CA SER A 712 7.81 -4.92 -2.39
C SER A 712 7.14 -5.60 -3.57
N VAL A 713 6.67 -4.83 -4.55
CA VAL A 713 6.10 -5.40 -5.79
C VAL A 713 7.23 -6.01 -6.62
N SER A 714 7.25 -7.34 -6.75
CA SER A 714 8.26 -8.09 -7.51
C SER A 714 7.86 -8.27 -8.98
N LEU A 715 6.56 -8.32 -9.28
CA LEU A 715 6.04 -8.46 -10.64
C LEU A 715 4.73 -7.67 -10.82
N GLU A 716 4.65 -6.91 -11.92
CA GLU A 716 3.43 -6.24 -12.39
C GLU A 716 3.04 -6.81 -13.76
N LYS A 717 1.99 -7.64 -13.83
CA LYS A 717 1.45 -8.19 -15.08
C LYS A 717 0.05 -7.64 -15.34
N ARG A 718 -0.16 -7.11 -16.54
CA ARG A 718 -1.47 -6.59 -16.98
C ARG A 718 -2.18 -7.60 -17.87
N LYS A 719 -3.43 -7.94 -17.56
CA LYS A 719 -4.28 -8.78 -18.41
C LYS A 719 -5.74 -8.32 -18.34
N LYS A 720 -6.32 -7.94 -19.49
CA LYS A 720 -7.77 -7.61 -19.64
C LYS A 720 -8.38 -6.72 -18.53
N GLY A 721 -7.69 -5.66 -18.12
CA GLY A 721 -8.20 -4.72 -17.11
C GLY A 721 -7.95 -5.13 -15.64
N GLU A 722 -7.32 -6.26 -15.40
CA GLU A 722 -6.82 -6.68 -14.09
C GLU A 722 -5.29 -6.63 -14.06
N THR A 723 -4.76 -6.13 -12.94
CA THR A 723 -3.32 -6.13 -12.67
C THR A 723 -3.02 -7.21 -11.64
N LEU A 724 -2.28 -8.24 -12.07
CA LEU A 724 -1.69 -9.22 -11.19
C LEU A 724 -0.41 -8.63 -10.60
N LEU A 725 -0.40 -8.50 -9.28
CA LEU A 725 0.76 -8.08 -8.51
C LEU A 725 1.28 -9.26 -7.70
N GLU A 726 2.57 -9.55 -7.86
CA GLU A 726 3.30 -10.44 -6.96
C GLU A 726 4.12 -9.58 -6.00
N PHE A 727 4.18 -10.01 -4.74
CA PHE A 727 4.89 -9.31 -3.68
C PHE A 727 6.03 -10.17 -3.14
N GLU A 728 7.14 -9.53 -2.83
CA GLU A 728 8.22 -10.09 -2.03
C GLU A 728 8.17 -9.45 -0.63
N GLU A 729 8.17 -10.28 0.40
CA GLU A 729 8.08 -9.82 1.79
C GLU A 729 9.38 -10.04 2.54
N GLN A 730 9.78 -9.03 3.32
CA GLN A 730 10.92 -9.08 4.22
C GLN A 730 10.52 -8.55 5.60
N VAL A 731 10.97 -9.21 6.66
CA VAL A 731 10.75 -8.77 8.04
C VAL A 731 12.07 -8.25 8.60
N ALA A 732 12.18 -6.93 8.75
CA ALA A 732 13.35 -6.24 9.28
C ALA A 732 12.96 -4.84 9.78
N PRO A 733 13.81 -4.15 10.56
CA PRO A 733 13.62 -2.73 10.82
C PRO A 733 13.52 -1.96 9.49
N ILE A 734 12.45 -1.18 9.34
CA ILE A 734 12.19 -0.38 8.15
C ILE A 734 12.72 1.04 8.40
N ASN A 735 13.61 1.48 7.53
CA ASN A 735 14.22 2.80 7.55
C ASN A 735 13.22 3.89 7.10
N ILE A 736 13.58 5.15 7.33
CA ILE A 736 12.75 6.34 7.03
C ILE A 736 12.48 6.51 5.52
N ASP A 737 13.31 5.91 4.66
CA ASP A 737 13.13 5.86 3.21
C ASP A 737 12.31 4.65 2.73
N LEU A 738 11.69 3.93 3.67
CA LEU A 738 10.91 2.71 3.44
C LEU A 738 11.73 1.55 2.86
N THR A 739 13.04 1.55 3.13
CA THR A 739 13.92 0.41 2.81
C THR A 739 14.30 -0.36 4.06
N THR A 740 14.90 -1.53 3.87
CA THR A 740 15.55 -2.31 4.92
C THR A 740 17.07 -2.27 4.74
N GLY A 741 17.81 -2.70 5.76
CA GLY A 741 19.27 -2.76 5.73
C GLY A 741 19.93 -1.39 5.97
N ALA A 742 20.93 -1.03 5.17
CA ALA A 742 21.73 0.18 5.37
C ALA A 742 20.89 1.47 5.31
N ASN A 743 20.97 2.31 6.34
CA ASN A 743 20.28 3.60 6.40
C ASN A 743 21.05 4.69 5.64
N VAL A 744 21.18 4.53 4.32
CA VAL A 744 21.83 5.52 3.43
C VAL A 744 21.12 6.88 3.51
N ALA A 745 19.81 6.87 3.72
CA ALA A 745 18.98 8.04 3.92
C ALA A 745 19.40 8.92 5.12
N GLY A 746 20.02 8.33 6.15
CA GLY A 746 20.52 9.01 7.34
C GLY A 746 21.93 9.60 7.19
N ALA A 747 22.62 9.37 6.07
CA ALA A 747 23.99 9.83 5.87
C ALA A 747 24.09 11.37 5.85
N THR A 748 25.15 11.89 6.47
CA THR A 748 25.40 13.33 6.61
C THR A 748 26.14 13.88 5.39
N SER A 749 25.74 15.05 4.89
CA SER A 749 26.50 15.74 3.83
C SER A 749 27.89 16.14 4.32
N LEU A 750 28.92 15.74 3.56
CA LEU A 750 30.32 16.00 3.89
C LEU A 750 30.78 17.32 3.28
N ARG A 751 31.45 18.16 4.07
CA ARG A 751 32.08 19.41 3.63
C ARG A 751 33.09 19.13 2.52
N ALA A 752 33.82 18.02 2.59
CA ALA A 752 34.75 17.54 1.58
C ALA A 752 34.19 17.56 0.15
N ASN A 753 32.89 17.31 0.00
CA ASN A 753 32.18 17.25 -1.28
C ASN A 753 31.46 18.56 -1.64
N GLY A 754 31.38 19.50 -0.69
CA GLY A 754 30.58 20.70 -0.81
C GLY A 754 31.04 21.64 -1.93
N ASN A 755 30.07 22.31 -2.57
CA ASN A 755 30.27 23.36 -3.59
C ASN A 755 30.92 22.94 -4.91
N ILE A 756 31.16 21.65 -5.16
CA ILE A 756 31.71 21.18 -6.43
C ILE A 756 30.72 20.38 -7.29
N CYS A 757 29.59 19.91 -6.75
CA CYS A 757 28.55 19.21 -7.51
C CYS A 757 27.23 19.97 -7.43
N ARG A 758 26.66 20.39 -8.56
CA ARG A 758 25.36 21.08 -8.61
C ARG A 758 24.62 20.80 -9.92
N MET A 759 23.29 20.87 -9.84
CA MET A 759 22.41 20.95 -11.00
C MET A 759 22.68 22.22 -11.83
N GLY A 760 22.50 22.11 -13.15
CA GLY A 760 22.64 23.22 -14.10
C GLY A 760 21.59 24.32 -13.96
N VAL A 761 21.60 25.26 -14.92
CA VAL A 761 20.75 26.47 -14.87
C VAL A 761 19.29 26.15 -15.19
N LYS A 762 18.35 26.90 -14.60
CA LYS A 762 16.93 26.83 -14.99
C LYS A 762 16.52 28.12 -15.66
N MET A 763 16.28 28.07 -16.97
CA MET A 763 15.96 29.25 -17.77
C MET A 763 14.56 29.78 -17.45
N SER A 764 13.55 28.91 -17.35
CA SER A 764 12.12 29.25 -17.16
C SER A 764 11.60 30.24 -18.20
N GLY A 765 11.01 29.70 -19.27
CA GLY A 765 10.59 30.40 -20.48
C GLY A 765 11.35 29.88 -21.69
N ASP A 766 10.65 29.32 -22.68
CA ASP A 766 11.28 28.78 -23.89
C ASP A 766 11.87 29.87 -24.80
N GLY A 767 11.49 31.14 -24.60
CA GLY A 767 12.07 32.30 -25.28
C GLY A 767 13.57 32.53 -25.01
N PHE A 768 14.19 31.84 -24.04
CA PHE A 768 15.65 31.87 -23.88
C PHE A 768 16.40 30.94 -24.84
N LYS A 769 15.71 29.95 -25.42
CA LYS A 769 16.31 28.96 -26.32
C LYS A 769 16.17 29.41 -27.75
N ILE A 770 17.27 29.37 -28.49
CA ILE A 770 17.33 29.77 -29.90
C ILE A 770 17.96 28.67 -30.75
N ASN A 771 17.56 28.62 -32.02
CA ASN A 771 18.12 27.69 -33.00
C ASN A 771 19.38 28.27 -33.69
N THR A 772 19.98 27.47 -34.58
CA THR A 772 21.19 27.86 -35.32
C THR A 772 21.00 29.12 -36.18
N GLU A 773 19.84 29.29 -36.83
CA GLU A 773 19.54 30.44 -37.69
C GLU A 773 19.41 31.73 -36.88
N GLN A 774 18.67 31.68 -35.78
CA GLN A 774 18.52 32.80 -34.85
C GLN A 774 19.86 33.19 -34.23
N ARG A 775 20.70 32.21 -33.87
CA ARG A 775 22.06 32.47 -33.39
C ARG A 775 22.93 33.17 -34.43
N ALA A 776 22.89 32.73 -35.69
CA ALA A 776 23.63 33.37 -36.77
C ALA A 776 23.18 34.82 -36.96
N ARG A 777 21.87 35.10 -36.89
CA ARG A 777 21.31 36.45 -36.95
C ARG A 777 21.82 37.33 -35.80
N PHE A 778 21.73 36.88 -34.56
CA PHE A 778 22.21 37.67 -33.41
C PHE A 778 23.72 37.93 -33.45
N ILE A 779 24.51 36.99 -34.00
CA ILE A 779 25.95 37.23 -34.22
C ILE A 779 26.15 38.33 -35.27
N ALA A 780 25.38 38.32 -36.36
CA ALA A 780 25.41 39.39 -37.35
C ALA A 780 25.00 40.75 -36.76
N ASP A 781 24.09 40.75 -35.79
CA ASP A 781 23.64 41.94 -35.04
C ASP A 781 24.64 42.36 -33.92
N GLY A 782 25.84 41.77 -33.87
CA GLY A 782 26.91 42.17 -32.96
C GLY A 782 26.89 41.52 -31.57
N VAL A 783 26.05 40.50 -31.35
CA VAL A 783 26.03 39.76 -30.07
C VAL A 783 27.20 38.76 -30.03
N PRO A 784 28.07 38.82 -29.00
CA PRO A 784 29.19 37.89 -28.87
C PRO A 784 28.73 36.42 -28.79
N PRO A 785 29.37 35.49 -29.53
CA PRO A 785 29.00 34.06 -29.51
C PRO A 785 29.03 33.42 -28.12
N GLU A 786 29.83 33.94 -27.18
CA GLU A 786 29.96 33.46 -25.81
C GLU A 786 28.68 33.69 -24.98
N ARG A 787 27.86 34.67 -25.35
CA ARG A 787 26.52 34.93 -24.75
C ARG A 787 25.44 34.03 -25.32
N MET A 788 25.78 33.22 -26.33
CA MET A 788 24.91 32.22 -26.94
C MET A 788 25.55 30.82 -26.85
N PRO A 789 25.83 30.31 -25.63
CA PRO A 789 26.43 29.00 -25.45
C PRO A 789 25.48 27.88 -25.92
N LEU A 790 26.09 26.79 -26.36
CA LEU A 790 25.37 25.57 -26.73
C LEU A 790 24.83 24.90 -25.45
N VAL A 791 23.52 24.67 -25.41
CA VAL A 791 22.84 24.04 -24.29
C VAL A 791 23.18 22.57 -24.25
N VAL A 792 23.50 22.07 -23.06
CA VAL A 792 23.67 20.64 -22.80
C VAL A 792 22.54 20.20 -21.87
N ALA A 793 21.52 19.60 -22.46
CA ALA A 793 20.42 18.96 -21.74
C ALA A 793 20.76 17.51 -21.36
N GLY A 794 19.96 16.90 -20.49
CA GLY A 794 20.12 15.51 -20.04
C GLY A 794 20.11 14.54 -21.21
N THR A 795 19.25 14.77 -22.20
CA THR A 795 19.20 14.01 -23.46
C THR A 795 20.50 14.15 -24.26
N ASP A 796 21.15 15.32 -24.27
CA ASP A 796 22.45 15.52 -24.95
C ASP A 796 23.62 14.82 -24.20
N VAL A 797 23.43 14.54 -22.91
CA VAL A 797 24.39 13.75 -22.14
C VAL A 797 24.29 12.28 -22.52
N THR A 798 23.06 11.77 -22.68
CA THR A 798 22.75 10.35 -22.92
C THR A 798 22.78 9.95 -24.40
N GLU A 799 22.40 10.87 -25.27
CA GLU A 799 22.24 10.71 -26.72
C GLU A 799 23.15 11.69 -27.48
N SER A 800 22.73 12.07 -28.69
CA SER A 800 23.43 13.03 -29.55
C SER A 800 23.12 14.47 -29.14
N GLN A 801 24.13 15.32 -29.24
CA GLN A 801 24.03 16.74 -28.89
C GLN A 801 23.08 17.48 -29.86
N SER A 802 22.04 18.11 -29.30
CA SER A 802 21.16 19.02 -30.01
C SER A 802 21.85 20.37 -30.33
N ASN A 803 21.42 21.02 -31.41
CA ASN A 803 21.90 22.34 -31.83
C ASN A 803 21.05 23.48 -31.23
N THR A 804 20.81 23.42 -29.91
CA THR A 804 20.03 24.43 -29.17
C THR A 804 20.96 25.36 -28.42
N TYR A 805 20.81 26.67 -28.59
CA TYR A 805 21.63 27.66 -27.88
C TYR A 805 20.77 28.45 -26.90
N ALA A 806 21.40 29.06 -25.89
CA ALA A 806 20.68 29.88 -24.91
C ALA A 806 21.19 31.31 -24.90
N LEU A 807 20.28 32.28 -24.77
CA LEU A 807 20.63 33.69 -24.54
C LEU A 807 21.03 33.88 -23.06
N ASP A 808 22.34 33.92 -22.79
CA ASP A 808 22.91 33.98 -21.44
C ASP A 808 23.50 35.37 -21.13
N PHE A 809 22.70 36.18 -20.43
CA PHE A 809 23.04 37.54 -19.99
C PHE A 809 23.14 37.61 -18.47
N PHE A 810 23.70 36.56 -17.86
CA PHE A 810 23.81 36.42 -16.40
C PHE A 810 24.46 37.62 -15.69
N ASP A 811 25.44 38.24 -16.34
CA ASP A 811 26.24 39.38 -15.88
C ASP A 811 25.57 40.75 -16.06
N ILE A 812 24.43 40.83 -16.77
CA ILE A 812 23.69 42.07 -16.97
C ILE A 812 22.75 42.30 -15.77
N GLU A 813 22.96 43.39 -15.05
CA GLU A 813 22.28 43.66 -13.77
C GLU A 813 20.95 44.40 -13.96
N THR A 814 20.82 45.23 -15.00
CA THR A 814 19.64 46.06 -15.26
C THR A 814 19.07 45.84 -16.66
N GLU A 815 17.78 46.15 -16.83
CA GLU A 815 17.11 46.07 -18.14
C GLU A 815 17.72 47.09 -19.12
N ASP A 816 17.96 48.32 -18.66
CA ASP A 816 18.53 49.41 -19.46
C ASP A 816 19.89 49.00 -20.06
N GLU A 817 20.72 48.31 -19.28
CA GLU A 817 22.01 47.82 -19.77
C GLU A 817 21.84 46.79 -20.90
N LEU A 818 20.84 45.91 -20.82
CA LEU A 818 20.53 44.96 -21.89
C LEU A 818 20.01 45.68 -23.14
N HIS A 819 19.11 46.65 -22.95
CA HIS A 819 18.53 47.45 -24.03
C HIS A 819 19.61 48.22 -24.79
N ASP A 820 20.49 48.92 -24.08
CA ASP A 820 21.49 49.80 -24.70
C ASP A 820 22.61 49.03 -25.39
N ARG A 821 23.04 47.90 -24.82
CA ARG A 821 24.15 47.10 -25.35
C ARG A 821 23.70 46.07 -26.39
N PHE A 822 22.49 45.54 -26.26
CA PHE A 822 21.97 44.44 -27.08
C PHE A 822 20.47 44.63 -27.44
N PRO A 823 20.11 45.70 -28.16
CA PRO A 823 18.71 46.08 -28.39
C PRO A 823 17.89 45.00 -29.12
N GLY A 824 18.50 44.28 -30.07
CA GLY A 824 17.84 43.18 -30.77
C GLY A 824 17.50 41.99 -29.86
N VAL A 825 18.33 41.72 -28.85
CA VAL A 825 18.09 40.66 -27.86
C VAL A 825 17.06 41.10 -26.83
N HIS A 826 17.16 42.34 -26.35
CA HIS A 826 16.17 42.93 -25.43
C HIS A 826 14.76 42.80 -26.02
N ARG A 827 14.55 43.27 -27.25
CA ARG A 827 13.26 43.16 -27.94
C ARG A 827 12.78 41.72 -28.06
N TYR A 828 13.67 40.80 -28.43
CA TYR A 828 13.30 39.38 -28.55
C TYR A 828 12.83 38.78 -27.23
N LEU A 829 13.59 38.98 -26.15
CA LEU A 829 13.23 38.48 -24.83
C LEU A 829 11.97 39.19 -24.29
N PHE A 830 11.79 40.48 -24.59
CA PHE A 830 10.59 41.23 -24.23
C PHE A 830 9.34 40.61 -24.84
N ASP A 831 9.39 40.22 -26.12
CA ASP A 831 8.25 39.62 -26.82
C ASP A 831 8.00 38.15 -26.41
N HIS A 832 9.04 37.40 -26.03
CA HIS A 832 8.98 35.94 -25.89
C HIS A 832 9.10 35.42 -24.45
N VAL A 833 9.62 36.22 -23.52
CA VAL A 833 9.85 35.83 -22.11
C VAL A 833 9.04 36.69 -21.15
N LYS A 834 9.01 38.02 -21.35
CA LYS A 834 8.36 38.95 -20.42
C LYS A 834 6.87 38.63 -20.16
N PRO A 835 6.02 38.30 -21.16
CA PRO A 835 4.60 38.01 -20.93
C PRO A 835 4.36 36.82 -19.98
N GLU A 836 5.19 35.77 -20.08
CA GLU A 836 5.12 34.63 -19.16
C GLU A 836 5.65 34.99 -17.77
N ARG A 837 6.65 35.87 -17.70
CA ARG A 837 7.27 36.29 -16.45
C ARG A 837 6.39 37.22 -15.64
N ASP A 838 5.67 38.15 -16.25
CA ASP A 838 4.79 39.12 -15.57
C ASP A 838 3.70 38.41 -14.72
N GLU A 839 3.28 37.22 -15.13
CA GLU A 839 2.29 36.37 -14.43
C GLU A 839 2.91 35.47 -13.33
N ASN A 840 4.22 35.51 -13.13
CA ASN A 840 4.88 34.66 -12.13
C ASN A 840 4.70 35.22 -10.72
N ASP A 841 4.25 34.41 -9.76
CA ASP A 841 4.07 34.83 -8.36
C ASP A 841 5.32 35.43 -7.71
N ARG A 842 6.53 35.01 -8.14
CA ARG A 842 7.79 35.49 -7.58
C ARG A 842 8.19 36.84 -8.18
N GLU A 843 8.16 37.88 -7.35
CA GLU A 843 8.53 39.25 -7.74
C GLU A 843 9.91 39.33 -8.42
N GLN A 844 10.91 38.62 -7.89
CA GLN A 844 12.25 38.60 -8.48
C GLN A 844 12.24 38.14 -9.95
N TYR A 845 11.34 37.22 -10.33
CA TYR A 845 11.24 36.71 -11.70
C TYR A 845 10.54 37.69 -12.63
N ARG A 846 9.61 38.51 -12.12
CA ARG A 846 8.98 39.61 -12.84
C ARG A 846 9.98 40.75 -13.08
N LEU A 847 10.67 41.16 -12.03
CA LEU A 847 11.61 42.29 -12.07
C LEU A 847 12.89 42.00 -12.85
N ASN A 848 13.34 40.74 -12.92
CA ASN A 848 14.57 40.34 -13.63
C ASN A 848 14.25 39.40 -14.81
N TRP A 849 13.22 39.72 -15.59
CA TRP A 849 12.66 38.83 -16.61
C TRP A 849 13.67 38.42 -17.69
N TRP A 850 14.71 39.23 -17.95
CA TRP A 850 15.79 38.92 -18.89
C TRP A 850 16.84 37.92 -18.36
N ARG A 851 16.74 37.52 -17.10
CA ARG A 851 17.66 36.55 -16.46
C ARG A 851 16.98 35.19 -16.30
N PHE A 852 17.79 34.14 -16.35
CA PHE A 852 17.33 32.79 -16.01
C PHE A 852 16.74 32.77 -14.60
N ALA A 853 15.67 31.98 -14.40
CA ALA A 853 15.07 31.81 -13.08
C ALA A 853 16.08 31.30 -12.03
N GLU A 854 16.96 30.38 -12.41
CA GLU A 854 18.06 29.90 -11.57
C GLU A 854 19.39 30.02 -12.31
N PRO A 855 20.11 31.15 -12.17
CA PRO A 855 21.32 31.42 -12.94
C PRO A 855 22.58 30.68 -12.45
N ARG A 856 22.51 30.05 -11.27
CA ARG A 856 23.57 29.21 -10.65
C ARG A 856 24.97 29.86 -10.58
N PRO A 857 25.13 31.03 -9.93
CA PRO A 857 26.43 31.71 -9.80
C PRO A 857 27.53 30.83 -9.18
N ARG A 858 27.19 30.04 -8.16
CA ARG A 858 28.14 29.14 -7.48
C ARG A 858 28.67 28.02 -8.39
N LEU A 859 27.82 27.47 -9.27
CA LEU A 859 28.27 26.47 -10.25
C LEU A 859 29.21 27.10 -11.26
N ARG A 860 28.85 28.27 -11.80
CA ARG A 860 29.68 29.05 -12.74
C ARG A 860 31.05 29.35 -12.16
N ALA A 861 31.11 29.76 -10.89
CA ALA A 861 32.37 29.98 -10.18
C ALA A 861 33.19 28.70 -10.01
N ALA A 862 32.54 27.56 -9.72
CA ALA A 862 33.22 26.29 -9.52
C ALA A 862 33.86 25.72 -10.80
N ILE A 863 33.19 25.88 -11.94
CA ILE A 863 33.70 25.42 -13.25
C ILE A 863 34.68 26.41 -13.89
N SER A 864 34.71 27.66 -13.42
CA SER A 864 35.61 28.69 -13.95
C SER A 864 37.08 28.25 -13.83
N GLY A 865 37.84 28.45 -14.91
CA GLY A 865 39.24 28.04 -15.02
C GLY A 865 39.47 26.56 -15.35
N LEU A 866 38.42 25.72 -15.40
CA LEU A 866 38.55 24.33 -15.87
C LEU A 866 38.43 24.25 -17.39
N ARG A 867 39.24 23.42 -18.05
CA ARG A 867 39.11 23.14 -19.49
C ARG A 867 37.92 22.23 -19.82
N ARG A 868 37.54 21.39 -18.86
CA ARG A 868 36.43 20.43 -18.93
C ARG A 868 35.94 20.13 -17.52
N TYR A 869 34.73 19.61 -17.41
CA TYR A 869 34.16 19.14 -16.14
C TYR A 869 33.30 17.90 -16.36
N ILE A 870 32.93 17.21 -15.27
CA ILE A 870 32.18 15.96 -15.33
C ILE A 870 30.68 16.27 -15.29
N VAL A 871 29.88 15.53 -16.06
CA VAL A 871 28.42 15.63 -16.06
C VAL A 871 27.75 14.26 -16.03
N THR A 872 26.52 14.24 -15.50
CA THR A 872 25.55 13.14 -15.64
C THR A 872 24.15 13.73 -15.87
N SER A 873 23.30 13.02 -16.60
CA SER A 873 21.87 13.39 -16.72
C SER A 873 21.22 13.30 -15.35
N GLU A 874 20.25 14.16 -15.00
CA GLU A 874 19.50 14.00 -13.75
C GLU A 874 18.79 12.65 -13.74
N THR A 875 18.02 12.35 -14.78
CA THR A 875 17.27 11.10 -14.95
C THR A 875 17.98 10.18 -15.95
N ALA A 876 18.28 8.95 -15.54
CA ALA A 876 18.86 7.93 -16.43
C ALA A 876 18.58 6.52 -15.89
N THR A 877 18.15 5.61 -16.76
CA THR A 877 17.96 4.18 -16.43
C THR A 877 19.28 3.54 -16.02
N GLU A 878 20.33 3.75 -16.83
CA GLU A 878 21.69 3.32 -16.53
C GLU A 878 22.55 4.53 -16.15
N ARG A 879 23.24 4.46 -15.01
CA ARG A 879 24.01 5.59 -14.48
C ARG A 879 25.42 5.63 -15.06
N PHE A 880 25.79 6.76 -15.65
CA PHE A 880 27.15 7.01 -16.11
C PHE A 880 27.53 8.49 -16.03
N PHE A 881 28.85 8.75 -16.05
CA PHE A 881 29.45 10.07 -15.97
C PHE A 881 30.44 10.28 -17.13
N LYS A 882 30.50 11.49 -17.71
CA LYS A 882 31.44 11.81 -18.80
C LYS A 882 32.03 13.21 -18.64
N PHE A 883 33.18 13.47 -19.24
CA PHE A 883 33.69 14.83 -19.37
C PHE A 883 32.99 15.57 -20.51
N ILE A 884 32.72 16.87 -20.31
CA ILE A 884 32.38 17.82 -21.38
C ILE A 884 33.30 19.04 -21.36
N PRO A 885 33.56 19.69 -22.51
CA PRO A 885 34.33 20.94 -22.56
C PRO A 885 33.64 22.06 -21.78
N SER A 886 34.41 22.94 -21.15
CA SER A 886 33.84 24.09 -20.44
C SER A 886 33.48 25.26 -21.36
N ALA A 887 34.28 25.50 -22.39
CA ALA A 887 34.11 26.64 -23.28
C ALA A 887 32.86 26.49 -24.15
N GLY A 888 32.02 27.53 -24.19
CA GLY A 888 30.84 27.60 -25.06
C GLY A 888 29.71 26.62 -24.71
N ARG A 889 29.71 26.03 -23.50
CA ARG A 889 28.70 25.05 -23.06
C ARG A 889 27.94 25.56 -21.84
N LEU A 890 26.63 25.37 -21.85
CA LEU A 890 25.75 25.69 -20.73
C LEU A 890 24.90 24.47 -20.37
N VAL A 891 25.13 23.89 -19.20
CA VAL A 891 24.33 22.77 -18.69
C VAL A 891 23.00 23.25 -18.13
N ASP A 892 21.91 22.63 -18.57
CA ASP A 892 20.56 22.99 -18.11
C ASP A 892 20.16 22.24 -16.83
N GLY A 893 18.95 22.51 -16.35
CA GLY A 893 18.42 21.96 -15.10
C GLY A 893 18.18 20.44 -15.13
N SER A 894 18.35 19.78 -16.27
CA SER A 894 18.28 18.32 -16.39
C SER A 894 19.65 17.63 -16.35
N VAL A 895 20.72 18.39 -16.08
CA VAL A 895 22.10 17.88 -15.95
C VAL A 895 22.69 18.25 -14.60
N ILE A 896 23.40 17.29 -13.99
CA ILE A 896 24.21 17.50 -12.79
C ILE A 896 25.67 17.63 -13.21
N ALA A 897 26.30 18.75 -12.83
CA ALA A 897 27.69 19.06 -13.12
C ALA A 897 28.56 18.93 -11.87
N ILE A 898 29.69 18.23 -12.03
CA ILE A 898 30.74 18.08 -11.03
C ILE A 898 31.97 18.84 -11.53
N ALA A 899 32.31 19.93 -10.85
CA ALA A 899 33.38 20.88 -11.15
C ALA A 899 34.77 20.32 -10.80
N SER A 900 35.15 19.24 -11.48
CA SER A 900 36.48 18.62 -11.43
C SER A 900 36.92 18.21 -12.84
N ASP A 901 38.19 18.44 -13.17
CA ASP A 901 38.84 17.95 -14.38
C ASP A 901 39.75 16.73 -14.14
N ASP A 902 39.85 16.26 -12.88
CA ASP A 902 40.65 15.11 -12.46
C ASP A 902 39.93 13.78 -12.80
N PRO A 903 40.53 12.92 -13.63
CA PRO A 903 39.99 11.60 -13.93
C PRO A 903 39.89 10.66 -12.73
N TYR A 904 40.57 10.94 -11.61
CA TYR A 904 40.35 10.22 -10.36
C TYR A 904 38.89 10.35 -9.92
N VAL A 905 38.38 11.59 -9.86
CA VAL A 905 36.99 11.86 -9.49
C VAL A 905 36.03 11.18 -10.45
N LEU A 906 36.30 11.23 -11.76
CA LEU A 906 35.52 10.51 -12.76
C LEU A 906 35.49 9.00 -12.49
N GLY A 907 36.64 8.41 -12.15
CA GLY A 907 36.76 6.99 -11.85
C GLY A 907 35.94 6.60 -10.62
N VAL A 908 36.10 7.32 -9.51
CA VAL A 908 35.35 7.05 -8.27
C VAL A 908 33.83 7.16 -8.50
N VAL A 909 33.34 8.23 -9.15
CA VAL A 909 31.90 8.35 -9.40
C VAL A 909 31.36 7.36 -10.43
N SER A 910 32.23 6.79 -11.28
CA SER A 910 31.85 5.74 -12.23
C SER A 910 31.94 4.33 -11.63
N SER A 911 32.42 4.20 -10.38
CA SER A 911 32.54 2.89 -9.72
C SER A 911 31.19 2.32 -9.30
N THR A 912 31.17 1.01 -9.09
CA THR A 912 30.05 0.28 -8.49
C THR A 912 29.71 0.83 -7.10
N ALA A 913 30.70 1.19 -6.27
CA ALA A 913 30.47 1.79 -4.95
C ALA A 913 29.63 3.07 -5.00
N HIS A 914 30.00 4.01 -5.88
CA HIS A 914 29.23 5.24 -6.05
C HIS A 914 27.89 4.99 -6.73
N THR A 915 27.82 4.09 -7.70
CA THR A 915 26.59 3.80 -8.43
C THR A 915 25.53 3.16 -7.53
N VAL A 916 25.91 2.16 -6.73
CA VAL A 916 25.03 1.52 -5.74
C VAL A 916 24.57 2.52 -4.68
N TRP A 917 25.49 3.34 -4.16
CA TRP A 917 25.14 4.45 -3.26
C TRP A 917 24.14 5.42 -3.88
N ALA A 918 24.43 5.92 -5.08
CA ALA A 918 23.61 6.92 -5.75
C ALA A 918 22.22 6.38 -6.13
N LEU A 919 22.12 5.09 -6.51
CA LEU A 919 20.84 4.44 -6.79
C LEU A 919 19.99 4.25 -5.52
N ARG A 920 20.63 4.00 -4.37
CA ARG A 920 19.93 3.91 -3.07
C ARG A 920 19.57 5.28 -2.50
N ALA A 921 20.47 6.26 -2.60
CA ALA A 921 20.28 7.61 -2.04
C ALA A 921 19.45 8.55 -2.93
N GLY A 922 19.41 8.29 -4.24
CA GLY A 922 18.74 9.11 -5.24
C GLY A 922 17.22 8.97 -5.23
N GLY A 923 16.53 9.97 -5.79
CA GLY A 923 15.09 9.89 -6.03
C GLY A 923 14.75 9.03 -7.25
N ARG A 924 13.46 8.83 -7.51
CA ARG A 924 12.96 8.18 -8.74
C ARG A 924 11.85 9.00 -9.39
N MET A 925 11.71 8.95 -10.71
CA MET A 925 10.72 9.73 -11.46
C MET A 925 9.75 8.86 -12.27
N GLY A 926 8.53 9.37 -12.44
CA GLY A 926 7.58 8.84 -13.42
C GLY A 926 7.02 7.46 -13.06
N SER A 927 6.25 6.93 -14.00
CA SER A 927 5.64 5.60 -13.96
C SER A 927 6.66 4.48 -14.18
N GLY A 928 7.69 4.73 -14.99
CA GLY A 928 8.83 3.84 -15.23
C GLY A 928 9.78 3.71 -14.03
N ASP A 929 9.61 4.57 -13.01
CA ASP A 929 10.43 4.57 -11.79
C ASP A 929 11.93 4.79 -12.05
N ASP A 930 12.23 5.68 -13.01
CA ASP A 930 13.59 5.94 -13.48
C ASP A 930 14.45 6.62 -12.40
N PRO A 931 15.69 6.15 -12.17
CA PRO A 931 16.59 6.75 -11.18
C PRO A 931 16.94 8.21 -11.47
N ARG A 932 16.80 9.06 -10.45
CA ARG A 932 17.22 10.47 -10.44
C ARG A 932 18.44 10.67 -9.57
N TYR A 933 19.44 11.32 -10.13
CA TYR A 933 20.63 11.74 -9.41
C TYR A 933 20.46 13.16 -8.88
N GLN A 934 20.51 13.31 -7.56
CA GLN A 934 20.43 14.61 -6.88
C GLN A 934 21.73 14.84 -6.12
N ASN A 935 22.42 15.96 -6.35
CA ASN A 935 23.73 16.17 -5.73
C ASN A 935 23.68 16.11 -4.20
N GLU A 936 22.63 16.66 -3.59
CA GLU A 936 22.45 16.76 -2.14
C GLU A 936 22.36 15.40 -1.44
N THR A 937 21.86 14.38 -2.12
CA THR A 937 21.71 13.02 -1.55
C THR A 937 22.71 12.02 -2.13
N CYS A 938 23.07 12.15 -3.41
CA CYS A 938 23.94 11.18 -4.08
C CYS A 938 25.44 11.54 -3.97
N PHE A 939 25.80 12.82 -4.04
CA PHE A 939 27.21 13.24 -4.08
C PHE A 939 27.69 13.82 -2.76
N ASP A 940 26.93 14.76 -2.19
CA ASP A 940 27.35 15.51 -1.01
C ASP A 940 27.62 14.60 0.21
N PRO A 941 26.83 13.56 0.52
CA PRO A 941 27.12 12.63 1.62
C PRO A 941 28.02 11.45 1.22
N PHE A 942 28.41 11.29 -0.04
CA PHE A 942 29.20 10.12 -0.46
C PHE A 942 30.63 10.16 0.11
N PRO A 943 31.05 9.18 0.92
CA PRO A 943 32.41 9.19 1.47
C PRO A 943 33.42 8.67 0.45
N PHE A 944 34.20 9.56 -0.17
CA PHE A 944 35.28 9.19 -1.10
C PHE A 944 36.32 8.25 -0.45
N PRO A 945 36.96 7.35 -1.23
CA PRO A 945 37.92 6.41 -0.68
C PRO A 945 39.14 7.13 -0.08
N PRO A 946 39.82 6.51 0.92
CA PRO A 946 41.10 6.99 1.41
C PRO A 946 42.10 7.29 0.29
N SER A 947 42.88 8.36 0.46
CA SER A 947 43.91 8.74 -0.52
C SER A 947 45.09 7.79 -0.42
N VAL A 948 45.26 6.96 -1.45
CA VAL A 948 46.39 6.03 -1.62
C VAL A 948 46.99 6.32 -3.00
N PRO A 949 48.17 7.00 -3.10
CA PRO A 949 48.66 7.59 -4.36
C PRO A 949 48.74 6.60 -5.54
N GLU A 950 49.18 5.38 -5.28
CA GLU A 950 49.30 4.32 -6.30
C GLU A 950 47.93 3.90 -6.85
N LEU A 951 46.94 3.75 -5.98
CA LEU A 951 45.57 3.40 -6.35
C LEU A 951 44.85 4.55 -7.03
N GLU A 952 45.05 5.79 -6.57
CA GLU A 952 44.53 6.97 -7.27
C GLU A 952 45.03 7.04 -8.71
N GLN A 953 46.32 6.75 -8.93
CA GLN A 953 46.89 6.76 -10.27
C GLN A 953 46.34 5.63 -11.15
N ARG A 954 46.14 4.43 -10.59
CA ARG A 954 45.46 3.32 -11.28
C ARG A 954 44.05 3.71 -11.71
N ILE A 955 43.27 4.31 -10.81
CA ILE A 955 41.92 4.82 -11.08
C ILE A 955 41.95 5.89 -12.18
N ARG A 956 42.86 6.87 -12.10
CA ARG A 956 43.04 7.92 -13.13
C ARG A 956 43.29 7.32 -14.51
N ILE A 957 44.17 6.32 -14.60
CA ILE A 957 44.53 5.69 -15.87
C ILE A 957 43.31 4.95 -16.47
N ALA A 958 42.61 4.14 -15.66
CA ALA A 958 41.45 3.39 -16.12
C ALA A 958 40.30 4.33 -16.55
N ALA A 959 40.00 5.36 -15.75
CA ALA A 959 38.97 6.35 -16.07
C ALA A 959 39.29 7.16 -17.34
N ARG A 960 40.55 7.54 -17.55
CA ARG A 960 41.00 8.18 -18.80
C ARG A 960 40.80 7.28 -20.01
N LYS A 961 41.15 5.99 -19.90
CA LYS A 961 40.95 5.01 -20.98
C LYS A 961 39.47 4.82 -21.30
N LEU A 962 38.63 4.68 -20.27
CA LEU A 962 37.17 4.55 -20.41
C LEU A 962 36.53 5.77 -21.09
N ASP A 963 36.87 6.99 -20.66
CA ASP A 963 36.35 8.22 -21.27
C ASP A 963 36.82 8.39 -22.73
N ARG A 964 38.09 8.10 -23.02
CA ARG A 964 38.64 8.14 -24.38
C ARG A 964 37.97 7.11 -25.30
N LEU A 965 37.77 5.89 -24.81
CA LEU A 965 37.12 4.81 -25.57
C LEU A 965 35.70 5.23 -25.97
N ARG A 966 34.89 5.68 -25.00
CA ARG A 966 33.51 6.13 -25.24
C ARG A 966 33.46 7.24 -26.29
N ARG A 967 34.33 8.25 -26.19
CA ARG A 967 34.42 9.33 -27.19
C ARG A 967 34.81 8.82 -28.58
N LYS A 968 35.75 7.89 -28.68
CA LYS A 968 36.19 7.30 -29.94
C LYS A 968 35.07 6.50 -30.62
N VAL A 969 34.34 5.70 -29.85
CA VAL A 969 33.21 4.89 -30.33
C VAL A 969 32.09 5.79 -30.86
N LEU A 970 31.67 6.78 -30.08
CA LEU A 970 30.58 7.70 -30.47
C LEU A 970 30.97 8.58 -31.68
N ALA A 971 32.25 8.93 -31.82
CA ALA A 971 32.73 9.67 -32.99
C ALA A 971 32.76 8.81 -34.27
N ARG A 972 32.95 7.48 -34.13
CA ARG A 972 32.99 6.54 -35.26
C ARG A 972 31.60 6.08 -35.70
N HIS A 973 30.65 6.04 -34.76
CA HIS A 973 29.29 5.54 -34.99
C HIS A 973 28.27 6.54 -34.46
N SER A 974 27.78 7.42 -35.36
CA SER A 974 26.85 8.49 -35.02
C SER A 974 25.44 8.01 -34.62
N ASP A 975 25.11 6.76 -34.93
CA ASP A 975 23.87 6.07 -34.53
C ASP A 975 23.94 5.45 -33.13
N LEU A 976 25.13 5.31 -32.54
CA LEU A 976 25.30 4.80 -31.19
C LEU A 976 25.21 5.91 -30.15
N THR A 977 24.56 5.60 -29.03
CA THR A 977 24.40 6.50 -27.88
C THR A 977 24.99 5.89 -26.62
N LEU A 978 25.29 6.69 -25.60
CA LEU A 978 25.75 6.14 -24.31
C LEU A 978 24.67 5.27 -23.68
N THR A 979 23.40 5.63 -23.83
CA THR A 979 22.28 4.77 -23.42
C THR A 979 22.37 3.40 -24.08
N ALA A 980 22.53 3.33 -25.40
CA ALA A 980 22.64 2.04 -26.10
C ALA A 980 23.82 1.19 -25.60
N LEU A 981 24.99 1.81 -25.38
CA LEU A 981 26.18 1.12 -24.87
C LEU A 981 25.97 0.55 -23.47
N TYR A 982 25.40 1.34 -22.55
CA TYR A 982 25.21 0.93 -21.15
C TYR A 982 24.02 -0.03 -20.98
N THR A 983 22.93 0.13 -21.74
CA THR A 983 21.85 -0.87 -21.77
C THR A 983 22.38 -2.23 -22.26
N THR A 984 23.23 -2.22 -23.29
CA THR A 984 23.89 -3.45 -23.78
C THR A 984 24.80 -4.04 -22.71
N LEU A 985 25.58 -3.22 -22.01
CA LEU A 985 26.44 -3.65 -20.90
C LEU A 985 25.65 -4.32 -19.78
N ALA A 986 24.51 -3.75 -19.37
CA ALA A 986 23.62 -4.33 -18.36
C ALA A 986 23.10 -5.71 -18.80
N ARG A 987 22.58 -5.81 -20.04
CA ARG A 987 22.11 -7.08 -20.62
C ARG A 987 23.21 -8.15 -20.69
N MET A 988 24.46 -7.76 -20.97
CA MET A 988 25.61 -8.67 -20.97
C MET A 988 25.94 -9.21 -19.57
N ARG A 989 25.68 -8.45 -18.50
CA ARG A 989 25.88 -8.89 -17.11
C ARG A 989 24.80 -9.90 -16.71
N ASP A 990 23.56 -9.63 -17.09
CA ASP A 990 22.41 -10.48 -16.73
C ASP A 990 22.39 -11.83 -17.46
N ALA A 991 22.97 -11.88 -18.67
CA ALA A 991 22.83 -13.05 -19.54
C ALA A 991 23.45 -14.35 -19.01
N LYS A 992 24.29 -14.36 -17.96
CA LYS A 992 24.94 -15.57 -17.37
C LYS A 992 25.33 -16.68 -18.40
N GLY A 993 25.85 -16.32 -19.57
CA GLY A 993 26.24 -17.27 -20.63
C GLY A 993 25.18 -17.58 -21.70
N GLY A 994 24.00 -16.97 -21.64
CA GLY A 994 22.96 -17.02 -22.67
C GLY A 994 23.26 -16.13 -23.89
N VAL A 995 22.54 -16.41 -25.00
CA VAL A 995 22.73 -15.72 -26.28
C VAL A 995 22.08 -14.32 -26.24
N LEU A 996 22.90 -13.27 -26.41
CA LEU A 996 22.39 -11.90 -26.60
C LEU A 996 21.57 -11.81 -27.89
N ASP A 997 20.44 -11.11 -27.82
CA ASP A 997 19.61 -10.72 -28.97
C ASP A 997 20.49 -10.09 -30.08
N PRO A 998 20.24 -10.40 -31.37
CA PRO A 998 20.96 -9.83 -32.50
C PRO A 998 21.17 -8.30 -32.43
N LYS A 999 20.18 -7.55 -31.95
CA LYS A 999 20.28 -6.08 -31.80
C LYS A 999 21.39 -5.69 -30.82
N TYR A 1000 21.42 -6.30 -29.64
CA TYR A 1000 22.42 -5.98 -28.60
C TYR A 1000 23.80 -6.54 -28.95
N ARG A 1001 23.89 -7.62 -29.74
CA ARG A 1001 25.17 -8.13 -30.24
C ARG A 1001 25.87 -7.13 -31.16
N SER A 1002 25.14 -6.55 -32.12
CA SER A 1002 25.69 -5.53 -33.02
C SER A 1002 26.21 -4.31 -32.24
N VAL A 1003 25.46 -3.86 -31.23
CA VAL A 1003 25.89 -2.76 -30.36
C VAL A 1003 27.10 -3.16 -29.51
N ALA A 1004 27.17 -4.39 -29.01
CA ALA A 1004 28.30 -4.88 -28.20
C ALA A 1004 29.62 -4.85 -28.98
N GLU A 1005 29.59 -5.30 -30.24
CA GLU A 1005 30.75 -5.34 -31.13
C GLU A 1005 31.17 -3.94 -31.59
N ARG A 1006 30.27 -3.20 -32.23
CA ARG A 1006 30.54 -1.84 -32.74
C ARG A 1006 30.84 -0.84 -31.62
N GLY A 1007 30.22 -1.05 -30.47
CA GLY A 1007 30.37 -0.23 -29.28
C GLY A 1007 31.59 -0.56 -28.42
N GLU A 1008 32.36 -1.60 -28.77
CA GLU A 1008 33.48 -2.13 -27.98
C GLU A 1008 33.08 -2.36 -26.49
N VAL A 1009 31.85 -2.84 -26.24
CA VAL A 1009 31.23 -2.89 -24.90
C VAL A 1009 31.97 -3.80 -23.93
N SER A 1010 32.61 -4.88 -24.42
CA SER A 1010 33.48 -5.73 -23.60
C SER A 1010 34.68 -4.97 -23.03
N LEU A 1011 35.23 -4.02 -23.78
CA LEU A 1011 36.35 -3.19 -23.30
C LEU A 1011 35.87 -2.10 -22.34
N ILE A 1012 34.66 -1.56 -22.55
CA ILE A 1012 33.98 -0.70 -21.57
C ILE A 1012 33.80 -1.44 -20.24
N ARG A 1013 33.29 -2.68 -20.28
CA ARG A 1013 33.17 -3.56 -19.10
C ARG A 1013 34.51 -3.75 -18.40
N HIS A 1014 35.57 -4.04 -19.16
CA HIS A 1014 36.89 -4.26 -18.62
C HIS A 1014 37.44 -3.04 -17.89
N TYR A 1015 37.27 -1.82 -18.42
CA TYR A 1015 37.72 -0.62 -17.71
C TYR A 1015 36.90 -0.29 -16.48
N HIS A 1016 35.59 -0.58 -16.49
CA HIS A 1016 34.78 -0.52 -15.27
C HIS A 1016 35.27 -1.49 -14.19
N GLN A 1017 35.59 -2.73 -14.57
CA GLN A 1017 36.17 -3.70 -13.64
C GLN A 1017 37.51 -3.21 -13.05
N GLN A 1018 38.40 -2.64 -13.88
CA GLN A 1018 39.66 -2.07 -13.36
C GLN A 1018 39.43 -0.91 -12.38
N ILE A 1019 38.42 -0.07 -12.63
CA ILE A 1019 38.02 1.01 -11.71
C ILE A 1019 37.49 0.41 -10.41
N ASP A 1020 36.56 -0.53 -10.49
CA ASP A 1020 35.92 -1.15 -9.33
C ASP A 1020 36.94 -1.88 -8.45
N GLU A 1021 37.88 -2.60 -9.06
CA GLU A 1021 38.97 -3.28 -8.35
C GLU A 1021 39.85 -2.30 -7.60
N ALA A 1022 40.29 -1.22 -8.25
CA ALA A 1022 41.18 -0.24 -7.62
C ALA A 1022 40.45 0.60 -6.56
N VAL A 1023 39.15 0.86 -6.73
CA VAL A 1023 38.32 1.56 -5.75
C VAL A 1023 38.04 0.67 -4.54
N ALA A 1024 37.71 -0.61 -4.73
CA ALA A 1024 37.54 -1.57 -3.64
C ALA A 1024 38.84 -1.73 -2.83
N GLU A 1025 39.98 -1.84 -3.52
CA GLU A 1025 41.30 -1.89 -2.88
C GLU A 1025 41.60 -0.61 -2.09
N ALA A 1026 41.20 0.56 -2.59
CA ALA A 1026 41.38 1.84 -1.89
C ALA A 1026 40.52 1.94 -0.62
N TYR A 1027 39.34 1.30 -0.60
CA TYR A 1027 38.53 1.15 0.61
C TYR A 1027 39.02 0.01 1.53
N GLY A 1028 39.93 -0.85 1.07
CA GLY A 1028 40.34 -2.05 1.79
C GLY A 1028 39.29 -3.17 1.77
N TRP A 1029 38.47 -3.25 0.72
CA TRP A 1029 37.36 -4.21 0.61
C TRP A 1029 37.65 -5.36 -0.38
N PRO A 1030 37.03 -6.54 -0.18
CA PRO A 1030 36.99 -7.60 -1.19
C PRO A 1030 36.34 -7.12 -2.49
N ARG A 1031 36.74 -7.72 -3.61
CA ARG A 1031 36.25 -7.35 -4.96
C ARG A 1031 34.78 -7.75 -5.19
N ASP A 1032 34.35 -8.82 -4.56
CA ASP A 1032 33.05 -9.48 -4.68
C ASP A 1032 32.11 -9.13 -3.52
N LEU A 1033 32.30 -7.95 -2.91
CA LEU A 1033 31.45 -7.50 -1.82
C LEU A 1033 30.01 -7.30 -2.31
N GLU A 1034 29.07 -7.99 -1.66
CA GLU A 1034 27.64 -7.83 -1.89
C GLU A 1034 27.20 -6.36 -1.73
N HIS A 1035 26.26 -5.92 -2.58
CA HIS A 1035 25.84 -4.52 -2.63
C HIS A 1035 25.31 -3.99 -1.29
N GLU A 1036 24.60 -4.82 -0.51
CA GLU A 1036 24.05 -4.39 0.77
C GLU A 1036 25.14 -4.18 1.82
N GLU A 1037 26.12 -5.08 1.88
CA GLU A 1037 27.28 -4.95 2.77
C GLU A 1037 28.14 -3.73 2.38
N MET A 1038 28.26 -3.44 1.08
CA MET A 1038 28.91 -2.24 0.58
C MET A 1038 28.22 -0.96 1.09
N LEU A 1039 26.89 -0.90 1.07
CA LEU A 1039 26.13 0.24 1.59
C LEU A 1039 26.30 0.39 3.11
N VAL A 1040 26.28 -0.69 3.87
CA VAL A 1040 26.53 -0.67 5.33
C VAL A 1040 27.89 -0.04 5.63
N ARG A 1041 28.94 -0.45 4.91
CA ARG A 1041 30.29 0.09 5.10
C ARG A 1041 30.41 1.55 4.66
N LEU A 1042 29.74 1.95 3.59
CA LEU A 1042 29.71 3.35 3.15
C LEU A 1042 29.00 4.25 4.17
N VAL A 1043 27.89 3.81 4.77
CA VAL A 1043 27.21 4.57 5.82
C VAL A 1043 28.13 4.74 7.04
N ALA A 1044 28.75 3.66 7.51
CA ALA A 1044 29.70 3.74 8.63
C ALA A 1044 30.89 4.67 8.34
N LEU A 1045 31.43 4.64 7.10
CA LEU A 1045 32.51 5.52 6.69
C LEU A 1045 32.04 6.99 6.60
N ASN A 1046 30.80 7.24 6.20
CA ASN A 1046 30.22 8.58 6.23
C ASN A 1046 30.17 9.15 7.66
N ASP A 1047 29.73 8.35 8.64
CA ASP A 1047 29.68 8.76 10.04
C ASP A 1047 31.08 9.11 10.57
N GLU A 1048 32.06 8.26 10.28
CA GLU A 1048 33.47 8.51 10.61
C GLU A 1048 33.96 9.84 9.97
N ARG A 1049 33.65 10.08 8.70
CA ARG A 1049 34.07 11.32 8.00
C ARG A 1049 33.37 12.55 8.57
N ALA A 1050 32.10 12.44 8.93
CA ALA A 1050 31.37 13.53 9.56
C ALA A 1050 31.96 13.86 10.95
N GLU A 1051 32.49 12.88 11.68
CA GLU A 1051 33.26 13.11 12.92
C GLU A 1051 34.62 13.76 12.65
N GLU A 1052 35.39 13.29 11.67
CA GLU A 1052 36.66 13.91 11.25
C GLU A 1052 36.46 15.40 10.90
N GLU A 1053 35.42 15.71 10.13
CA GLU A 1053 35.11 17.08 9.72
C GLU A 1053 34.66 17.97 10.89
N ARG A 1054 33.92 17.42 11.85
CA ARG A 1054 33.58 18.10 13.12
C ARG A 1054 34.83 18.38 13.95
N ALA A 1055 35.81 17.48 13.92
CA ALA A 1055 37.14 17.67 14.52
C ALA A 1055 38.06 18.60 13.71
N GLY A 1056 37.61 19.09 12.54
CA GLY A 1056 38.33 20.04 11.69
C GLY A 1056 39.23 19.39 10.63
N GLN A 1057 39.27 18.05 10.54
CA GLN A 1057 40.01 17.32 9.52
C GLN A 1057 39.11 17.12 8.29
N ILE A 1058 39.25 17.99 7.29
CA ILE A 1058 38.44 17.93 6.06
C ILE A 1058 39.28 17.40 4.89
N ARG A 1059 38.86 16.28 4.30
CA ARG A 1059 39.53 15.65 3.16
C ARG A 1059 38.93 16.15 1.83
N TRP A 1060 39.25 17.38 1.45
CA TRP A 1060 38.70 18.04 0.26
C TRP A 1060 38.90 17.24 -1.03
N VAL A 1061 37.83 17.04 -1.81
CA VAL A 1061 37.88 16.38 -3.13
C VAL A 1061 38.58 17.26 -4.17
N ARG A 1062 38.41 18.59 -4.10
CA ARG A 1062 39.12 19.57 -4.93
C ARG A 1062 39.70 20.68 -4.04
N PRO A 1063 40.84 20.42 -3.36
CA PRO A 1063 41.45 21.38 -2.44
C PRO A 1063 41.74 22.74 -3.07
N SER A 1064 42.16 22.76 -4.35
CA SER A 1064 42.52 23.98 -5.09
C SER A 1064 41.39 25.01 -5.24
N PHE A 1065 40.14 24.58 -5.12
CA PHE A 1065 38.94 25.43 -5.14
C PHE A 1065 38.31 25.56 -3.75
N GLN A 1066 38.14 24.45 -3.04
CA GLN A 1066 37.37 24.43 -1.78
C GLN A 1066 38.16 25.00 -0.60
N ALA A 1067 39.45 24.68 -0.46
CA ALA A 1067 40.26 25.09 0.70
C ALA A 1067 40.55 26.60 0.73
N LYS A 1068 40.44 27.30 -0.41
CA LYS A 1068 40.57 28.76 -0.50
C LYS A 1068 39.44 29.52 0.22
N SER A 1069 38.30 28.87 0.42
CA SER A 1069 37.08 29.50 0.97
C SER A 1069 37.00 29.51 2.52
N LEU A 1070 37.93 28.84 3.22
CA LEU A 1070 37.89 28.66 4.68
C LEU A 1070 39.15 29.18 5.36
N ARG A 1071 39.29 30.51 5.47
CA ARG A 1071 40.21 31.14 6.43
C ARG A 1071 39.46 31.44 7.74
N LYS A 1072 39.36 30.47 8.64
CA LYS A 1072 39.18 30.74 10.09
C LYS A 1072 39.78 29.60 10.91
N LYS A 1073 40.54 29.97 11.95
CA LYS A 1073 41.29 29.08 12.85
C LYS A 1073 40.34 28.14 13.62
N PRO A 1074 40.72 26.87 13.87
CA PRO A 1074 39.95 25.98 14.72
C PRO A 1074 40.03 26.46 16.18
N ALA A 1075 38.88 26.54 16.84
CA ALA A 1075 38.80 26.71 18.30
C ALA A 1075 39.06 25.35 18.96
N GLN A 1076 39.88 25.35 20.01
CA GLN A 1076 40.01 24.20 20.91
C GLN A 1076 38.67 23.94 21.58
N VAL A 1077 38.06 22.79 21.29
CA VAL A 1077 36.94 22.26 22.08
C VAL A 1077 37.43 21.03 22.82
N VAL A 1078 37.26 21.08 24.14
CA VAL A 1078 37.61 20.04 25.09
C VAL A 1078 36.80 18.77 24.80
N LEU A 1079 37.51 17.65 24.74
CA LEU A 1079 37.02 16.31 24.47
C LEU A 1079 36.07 15.84 25.59
N GLN A 1080 34.78 15.66 25.28
CA GLN A 1080 33.92 14.72 26.02
C GLN A 1080 33.65 13.51 25.13
N LEU A 1081 34.44 12.46 25.33
CA LEU A 1081 34.23 11.14 24.74
C LEU A 1081 32.91 10.55 25.26
N ARG A 1082 31.83 10.64 24.45
CA ARG A 1082 30.73 9.68 24.55
C ARG A 1082 31.07 8.50 23.65
N ARG A 1083 31.56 7.42 24.28
CA ARG A 1083 31.65 6.09 23.65
C ARG A 1083 30.27 5.73 23.11
N GLY A 1084 30.23 5.30 21.85
CA GLY A 1084 29.03 4.82 21.17
C GLY A 1084 28.21 3.92 22.09
N THR A 1085 26.97 4.33 22.34
CA THR A 1085 26.00 3.50 23.03
C THR A 1085 25.66 2.35 22.10
N LYS A 1086 26.20 1.16 22.40
CA LYS A 1086 25.53 -0.10 22.04
C LYS A 1086 24.04 0.09 22.34
N ALA A 1087 23.17 -0.16 21.36
CA ALA A 1087 21.73 -0.13 21.55
C ALA A 1087 21.40 -0.86 22.86
N LYS A 1088 20.89 -0.12 23.86
CA LYS A 1088 20.44 -0.73 25.11
C LYS A 1088 19.34 -1.71 24.72
N LYS A 1089 19.48 -2.99 25.10
CA LYS A 1089 18.36 -3.94 25.10
C LYS A 1089 17.26 -3.30 25.93
N VAL A 1090 16.15 -2.94 25.28
CA VAL A 1090 14.96 -2.45 25.96
C VAL A 1090 14.35 -3.64 26.69
N GLU A 1091 14.59 -3.72 28.00
CA GLU A 1091 13.85 -4.63 28.87
C GLU A 1091 12.39 -4.17 28.91
N ARG A 1092 11.45 -5.09 28.65
CA ARG A 1092 10.02 -4.82 28.72
C ARG A 1092 9.51 -5.01 30.14
N ASP A 1093 8.50 -4.25 30.51
CA ASP A 1093 7.75 -4.55 31.72
C ASP A 1093 6.97 -5.85 31.56
N TRP A 1094 6.86 -6.62 32.64
CA TRP A 1094 6.10 -7.86 32.64
C TRP A 1094 4.61 -7.56 32.82
N PRO A 1095 3.73 -7.97 31.89
CA PRO A 1095 2.31 -7.69 32.02
C PRO A 1095 1.71 -8.38 33.25
N SER A 1096 0.71 -7.76 33.88
CA SER A 1096 0.07 -8.32 35.08
C SER A 1096 -0.96 -9.39 34.74
N ALA A 1097 -1.69 -9.23 33.62
CA ALA A 1097 -2.72 -10.15 33.16
C ALA A 1097 -2.15 -11.29 32.31
N LEU A 1098 -2.68 -12.51 32.48
CA LEU A 1098 -2.23 -13.69 31.74
C LEU A 1098 -2.33 -13.53 30.22
N PRO A 1099 -3.44 -13.02 29.61
CA PRO A 1099 -3.51 -12.81 28.16
C PRO A 1099 -2.38 -11.92 27.62
N GLU A 1100 -2.08 -10.81 28.32
CA GLU A 1100 -1.02 -9.89 27.92
C GLU A 1100 0.37 -10.53 28.05
N GLN A 1101 0.57 -11.39 29.06
CA GLN A 1101 1.79 -12.18 29.20
C GLN A 1101 1.95 -13.14 28.02
N VAL A 1102 0.88 -13.81 27.59
CA VAL A 1102 0.90 -14.71 26.41
C VAL A 1102 1.37 -13.96 25.17
N VAL A 1103 0.74 -12.82 24.86
CA VAL A 1103 1.10 -11.99 23.70
C VAL A 1103 2.53 -11.50 23.80
N ALA A 1104 2.94 -11.02 24.97
CA ALA A 1104 4.29 -10.52 25.19
C ALA A 1104 5.35 -11.62 24.97
N VAL A 1105 5.13 -12.82 25.49
CA VAL A 1105 6.01 -13.98 25.36
C VAL A 1105 6.07 -14.47 23.92
N ALA A 1106 4.92 -14.67 23.27
CA ALA A 1106 4.84 -15.07 21.87
C ALA A 1106 5.58 -14.06 20.96
N SER A 1107 5.43 -12.77 21.21
CA SER A 1107 6.11 -11.72 20.44
C SER A 1107 7.64 -11.76 20.58
N VAL A 1108 8.17 -12.18 21.73
CA VAL A 1108 9.62 -12.31 21.95
C VAL A 1108 10.18 -13.49 21.16
N VAL A 1109 9.45 -14.62 21.16
CA VAL A 1109 9.84 -15.81 20.41
C VAL A 1109 9.74 -15.57 18.90
N ALA A 1110 8.64 -14.97 18.43
CA ALA A 1110 8.43 -14.61 17.02
C ALA A 1110 9.45 -13.62 16.46
N ARG A 1111 10.01 -12.74 17.30
CA ARG A 1111 11.06 -11.78 16.89
C ARG A 1111 12.47 -12.39 16.85
N SER A 1112 12.63 -13.63 17.33
CA SER A 1112 13.95 -14.27 17.38
C SER A 1112 14.18 -15.14 16.15
N ALA A 1113 15.26 -14.88 15.43
CA ALA A 1113 15.72 -15.75 14.33
C ALA A 1113 16.31 -17.09 14.81
N LYS A 1114 16.36 -17.34 16.14
CA LYS A 1114 16.90 -18.56 16.75
C LYS A 1114 15.98 -19.07 17.87
N PRO A 1115 15.91 -20.40 18.08
CA PRO A 1115 15.18 -20.97 19.22
C PRO A 1115 15.71 -20.43 20.56
N LEU A 1116 14.80 -20.03 21.43
CA LEU A 1116 15.10 -19.41 22.72
C LEU A 1116 14.83 -20.40 23.87
N ALA A 1117 15.76 -20.52 24.82
CA ALA A 1117 15.44 -21.20 26.07
C ALA A 1117 14.56 -20.27 26.95
N PRO A 1118 13.77 -20.81 27.91
CA PRO A 1118 12.98 -20.00 28.84
C PRO A 1118 13.77 -18.89 29.54
N LYS A 1119 15.06 -19.13 29.83
CA LYS A 1119 15.97 -18.12 30.40
C LYS A 1119 16.24 -16.94 29.46
N ASP A 1120 16.27 -17.18 28.14
CA ASP A 1120 16.55 -16.17 27.13
C ASP A 1120 15.30 -15.33 26.85
N VAL A 1121 14.12 -15.96 26.89
CA VAL A 1121 12.83 -15.25 26.87
C VAL A 1121 12.65 -14.40 28.14
N ALA A 1122 12.97 -14.94 29.32
CA ALA A 1122 12.89 -14.22 30.60
C ALA A 1122 13.74 -12.94 30.61
N ARG A 1123 14.92 -12.96 29.96
CA ARG A 1123 15.82 -11.80 29.85
C ARG A 1123 15.26 -10.65 29.02
N ALA A 1124 14.20 -10.86 28.25
CA ALA A 1124 13.50 -9.77 27.57
C ALA A 1124 12.61 -8.94 28.53
N PHE A 1125 12.38 -9.43 29.76
CA PHE A 1125 11.48 -8.83 30.73
C PHE A 1125 12.19 -8.46 32.04
N LYS A 1126 11.83 -7.30 32.59
CA LYS A 1126 12.45 -6.74 33.79
C LYS A 1126 12.20 -7.64 35.01
N GLY A 1127 13.27 -8.17 35.60
CA GLY A 1127 13.24 -8.90 36.88
C GLY A 1127 12.59 -10.30 36.85
N LYS A 1128 12.40 -10.92 35.68
CA LYS A 1128 11.75 -12.25 35.56
C LYS A 1128 12.74 -13.39 35.40
N ARG A 1129 12.30 -14.61 35.78
CA ARG A 1129 13.08 -15.85 35.75
C ARG A 1129 12.45 -16.86 34.79
N ALA A 1130 13.22 -17.85 34.37
CA ALA A 1130 12.78 -18.92 33.47
C ALA A 1130 11.50 -19.63 33.94
N SER A 1131 11.34 -19.83 35.26
CA SER A 1131 10.16 -20.46 35.87
C SER A 1131 8.87 -19.64 35.70
N THR A 1132 8.96 -18.33 35.48
CA THR A 1132 7.78 -17.47 35.26
C THR A 1132 7.26 -17.55 33.83
N VAL A 1133 8.15 -17.76 32.85
CA VAL A 1133 7.82 -17.79 31.42
C VAL A 1133 7.55 -19.20 30.89
N ALA A 1134 8.13 -20.23 31.50
CA ALA A 1134 8.02 -21.62 31.04
C ALA A 1134 6.56 -22.11 30.94
N PRO A 1135 5.65 -21.86 31.91
CA PRO A 1135 4.25 -22.30 31.79
C PRO A 1135 3.53 -21.68 30.58
N VAL A 1136 3.80 -20.39 30.30
CA VAL A 1136 3.24 -19.68 29.15
C VAL A 1136 3.78 -20.23 27.83
N LEU A 1137 5.08 -20.56 27.79
CA LEU A 1137 5.71 -21.18 26.61
C LEU A 1137 5.20 -22.60 26.36
N ASP A 1138 4.97 -23.38 27.41
CA ASP A 1138 4.40 -24.73 27.31
C ASP A 1138 2.93 -24.71 26.84
N ALA A 1139 2.14 -23.75 27.33
CA ALA A 1139 0.78 -23.51 26.85
C ALA A 1139 0.75 -23.15 25.36
N LEU A 1140 1.59 -22.19 24.95
CA LEU A 1140 1.78 -21.80 23.55
C LEU A 1140 2.18 -22.99 22.68
N ALA A 1141 2.96 -23.93 23.22
CA ALA A 1141 3.32 -25.16 22.52
C ALA A 1141 2.20 -26.19 22.43
N GLY A 1142 1.39 -26.33 23.48
CA GLY A 1142 0.20 -27.20 23.47
C GLY A 1142 -0.81 -26.82 22.39
N MET A 1143 -0.94 -25.52 22.08
CA MET A 1143 -1.82 -25.02 21.01
C MET A 1143 -1.14 -24.92 19.64
N GLY A 1144 0.11 -25.38 19.52
CA GLY A 1144 0.85 -25.36 18.25
C GLY A 1144 1.32 -23.98 17.79
N MET A 1145 1.30 -22.97 18.67
CA MET A 1145 1.67 -21.57 18.37
C MET A 1145 3.17 -21.29 18.53
N VAL A 1146 3.86 -22.10 19.33
CA VAL A 1146 5.32 -22.05 19.52
C VAL A 1146 5.81 -23.49 19.63
N ARG A 1147 6.79 -23.92 18.87
CA ARG A 1147 7.31 -25.29 18.96
C ARG A 1147 8.29 -25.43 20.14
N LYS A 1148 8.03 -26.39 21.02
CA LYS A 1148 9.01 -26.87 22.01
C LYS A 1148 9.93 -27.90 21.37
N LEU A 1149 11.24 -27.65 21.40
CA LEU A 1149 12.29 -28.53 20.90
C LEU A 1149 12.66 -29.59 21.94
N GLU A 1150 13.23 -30.72 21.49
CA GLU A 1150 13.68 -31.82 22.37
C GLU A 1150 14.71 -31.35 23.43
N ASP A 1151 15.45 -30.29 23.15
CA ASP A 1151 16.42 -29.69 24.08
C ASP A 1151 15.82 -28.65 25.05
N GLY A 1152 14.50 -28.50 25.08
CA GLY A 1152 13.77 -27.60 25.97
C GLY A 1152 13.77 -26.12 25.54
N ARG A 1153 14.20 -25.80 24.31
CA ARG A 1153 14.06 -24.46 23.72
C ARG A 1153 12.75 -24.31 22.95
N TYR A 1154 12.37 -23.06 22.67
CA TYR A 1154 11.11 -22.70 22.03
C TYR A 1154 11.38 -21.88 20.76
N ALA A 1155 10.68 -22.21 19.68
CA ALA A 1155 10.78 -21.53 18.39
C ALA A 1155 9.38 -21.14 17.88
N ALA A 1156 9.29 -20.01 17.18
CA ALA A 1156 8.04 -19.52 16.63
C ALA A 1156 7.50 -20.41 15.52
#